data_AF-A0A7L9J550-F1
#
_entry.id   AF-A0A7L9J550-F1
#
_cell.length_a   1.000
_cell.length_b   1.000
_cell.length_c   1.000
_cell.angle_alpha   90.00
_cell.angle_beta   90.00
_cell.angle_gamma   90.00
#
_symmetry.space_group_name_H-M   'P 1'
#
loop_
_entity.id
_entity.type
_entity.pdbx_description
1 polymer ?
#
loop_
_entity_poly.entity_id
_entity_poly.type
_entity_poly.pdbx_seq_one_letter_code
_entity_poly.pdbx_strand_id
1 'polypeptide(L)'
;MPSRRRRVLAALTIAPLGLTGLAVLAPSASAASPDLVISEAYGGGGNSRATLRSDFVELANRGQADVDLTGWTLRYYSASGTTPQTTSLSGQVVAGGRYLVKQADGANTSLPALPTPDATGTVPMSSSGARVEIVRPDGQVADRLGWGAATTAEGAAADATSNETSVARTDVCVDTDNNAADFAVGAPTPQNSSTTPVVCEPDDGGEPPVDEPETIAEIQGSHHLSPFDGAKVNGVEGVVTAVSSSGFWLQSTTPDDDEATSEAVLVYTRSTPTVAVGDTVTVDGVVDEFRPGGSSGWDNLTTTEIVSPVVTKTGTGDVPEPVVLGEDRTAPQQTIDAEDPKSVEYDDAAFRPDRDAIDFYESMEGMQVGVRDAEVVGPTGYEIPVVPGSAVEATRSSAGGVVYGGYDQPNAMRVLVDDVLLPSGSLPDADVRDRLPGLVAGPLDYSFANFKLLATQVPTVEDGGLEREVTQPQHDRELSVASFNVENLAPGNDQGKFDRLAGQVVTNLRSPDVIAVEEVQDNSGPTDDGTVDSSATTDKLIAAIEAAGGPTYEAHWVDPQDKADGGQPGGNIRNVLLHRTDRDIDFVERSSGAADHETSVAKDKKGPYLTESPGRVAPSSEAFADSRKPLVGEYRFRGERVFVAAVHFSSKGGDDPLFGRWQQPVRSSEDARHEQAREVRALADDLLAADPQAKFVVAGDVNDFEFSETSDILADIVEGSGTTAMTDLPRTLPPSERWTYVYDGNSQVLDHIFVSPALATLDSKKKNAGPFRPGKGHRPAFTYDIVHTNSPFADQDSDHDPQVVHLDLKK
;
A
#
# COMPACT_ATOMS: atom_id res chain seq x y z
N MET A 1 36.39 -5.31 11.51
CA MET A 1 35.43 -5.16 10.41
C MET A 1 34.18 -5.92 10.81
N PRO A 2 33.16 -5.27 11.38
CA PRO A 2 31.92 -5.95 11.73
C PRO A 2 31.04 -6.08 10.49
N SER A 3 30.53 -7.29 10.28
CA SER A 3 29.61 -7.67 9.21
C SER A 3 28.30 -6.88 9.29
N ARG A 4 27.94 -6.21 8.19
CA ARG A 4 26.60 -5.60 8.00
C ARG A 4 25.53 -6.67 8.21
N ARG A 5 24.66 -6.46 9.20
CA ARG A 5 23.46 -7.28 9.43
C ARG A 5 22.45 -6.92 8.33
N ARG A 6 21.86 -7.94 7.70
CA ARG A 6 20.67 -7.77 6.86
C ARG A 6 19.57 -7.23 7.77
N ARG A 7 19.13 -6.00 7.54
CA ARG A 7 17.93 -5.43 8.16
C ARG A 7 16.72 -6.07 7.49
N VAL A 8 15.84 -6.66 8.29
CA VAL A 8 14.48 -7.01 7.89
C VAL A 8 13.63 -5.92 8.53
N LEU A 9 13.33 -4.86 7.77
CA LEU A 9 12.16 -4.03 8.06
C LEU A 9 10.99 -4.74 7.38
N ALA A 10 9.97 -5.09 8.17
CA ALA A 10 8.72 -5.56 7.65
C ALA A 10 7.95 -4.34 7.18
N ALA A 11 8.00 -4.07 5.88
CA ALA A 11 6.88 -3.45 5.20
C ALA A 11 5.59 -4.21 5.58
N LEU A 12 4.43 -3.63 5.32
CA LEU A 12 3.19 -4.39 5.18
C LEU A 12 3.38 -5.40 4.03
N THR A 13 4.08 -6.51 4.28
CA THR A 13 4.41 -7.51 3.28
C THR A 13 3.21 -8.43 3.19
N ILE A 14 2.52 -8.34 2.05
CA ILE A 14 1.98 -9.53 1.41
C ILE A 14 3.18 -10.46 1.18
N ALA A 15 3.41 -11.40 2.10
CA ALA A 15 4.53 -12.32 2.00
C ALA A 15 4.26 -13.40 0.93
N PRO A 16 5.12 -13.56 -0.09
CA PRO A 16 5.20 -14.81 -0.83
C PRO A 16 6.04 -15.81 -0.03
N LEU A 17 5.53 -17.03 0.18
CA LEU A 17 6.22 -18.12 0.86
C LEU A 17 7.55 -18.49 0.16
N GLY A 18 8.65 -18.55 0.92
CA GLY A 18 9.94 -19.10 0.49
C GLY A 18 10.27 -20.45 1.15
N LEU A 19 10.40 -21.51 0.36
CA LEU A 19 11.07 -22.77 0.74
C LEU A 19 12.55 -22.71 0.30
N THR A 20 13.49 -22.86 1.23
CA THR A 20 14.92 -22.97 0.93
C THR A 20 15.30 -24.39 0.49
N GLY A 21 15.84 -24.54 -0.73
CA GLY A 21 16.49 -25.76 -1.23
C GLY A 21 17.72 -25.44 -2.06
N LEU A 22 18.85 -26.10 -1.78
CA LEU A 22 20.15 -25.90 -2.43
C LEU A 22 20.06 -25.97 -3.97
N ALA A 23 20.46 -24.91 -4.67
CA ALA A 23 20.59 -24.90 -6.12
C ALA A 23 21.93 -25.53 -6.55
N VAL A 24 21.84 -26.74 -7.10
CA VAL A 24 22.85 -27.28 -8.02
C VAL A 24 22.65 -26.58 -9.36
N LEU A 25 23.72 -25.99 -9.92
CA LEU A 25 23.71 -25.36 -11.24
C LEU A 25 23.25 -26.36 -12.31
N ALA A 26 22.04 -26.15 -12.84
CA ALA A 26 21.52 -26.80 -14.04
C ALA A 26 21.75 -25.87 -15.26
N PRO A 27 21.91 -26.42 -16.47
CA PRO A 27 22.20 -25.64 -17.66
C PRO A 27 21.00 -24.78 -18.09
N SER A 28 21.31 -23.68 -18.77
CA SER A 28 20.43 -22.71 -19.39
C SER A 28 19.17 -23.34 -20.01
N ALA A 29 17.99 -22.87 -19.61
CA ALA A 29 16.74 -23.19 -20.26
C ALA A 29 16.46 -22.17 -21.37
N SER A 30 16.32 -22.67 -22.60
CA SER A 30 15.76 -21.96 -23.74
C SER A 30 14.31 -21.55 -23.49
N ALA A 31 13.91 -20.41 -24.08
CA ALA A 31 12.57 -19.88 -24.32
C ALA A 31 11.37 -20.65 -23.71
N ALA A 32 10.73 -20.06 -22.71
CA ALA A 32 9.36 -20.39 -22.31
C ALA A 32 8.41 -19.33 -22.92
N SER A 33 7.53 -19.80 -23.78
CA SER A 33 6.80 -19.03 -24.80
C SER A 33 5.58 -18.24 -24.26
N PRO A 34 5.34 -16.97 -24.68
CA PRO A 34 4.06 -16.25 -24.57
C PRO A 34 3.01 -16.72 -25.60
N ASP A 35 3.20 -17.91 -26.17
CA ASP A 35 2.47 -18.36 -27.35
C ASP A 35 1.66 -19.65 -27.09
N LEU A 36 1.60 -20.14 -25.85
CA LEU A 36 0.72 -21.25 -25.50
C LEU A 36 -0.60 -20.71 -24.93
N VAL A 37 -1.66 -20.79 -25.73
CA VAL A 37 -3.00 -20.25 -25.42
C VAL A 37 -4.04 -21.36 -25.25
N ILE A 38 -5.13 -21.09 -24.55
CA ILE A 38 -6.33 -21.94 -24.54
C ILE A 38 -7.06 -21.74 -25.87
N SER A 39 -7.39 -22.82 -26.57
CA SER A 39 -8.16 -22.75 -27.83
C SER A 39 -9.61 -23.18 -27.68
N GLU A 40 -9.96 -24.05 -26.72
CA GLU A 40 -11.35 -24.46 -26.53
C GLU A 40 -11.60 -25.00 -25.11
N ALA A 41 -12.77 -24.71 -24.54
CA ALA A 41 -13.22 -25.29 -23.29
C ALA A 41 -14.67 -25.81 -23.38
N TYR A 42 -14.91 -27.00 -22.82
CA TYR A 42 -16.21 -27.65 -22.81
C TYR A 42 -16.47 -28.35 -21.47
N GLY A 43 -17.50 -27.89 -20.74
CA GLY A 43 -17.93 -28.46 -19.46
C GLY A 43 -19.28 -29.20 -19.51
N GLY A 44 -19.73 -29.61 -20.70
CA GLY A 44 -21.00 -30.29 -20.89
C GLY A 44 -20.92 -31.82 -20.77
N GLY A 45 -19.75 -32.41 -20.55
CA GLY A 45 -19.46 -33.83 -20.69
C GLY A 45 -20.46 -34.74 -20.00
N GLY A 46 -21.10 -35.63 -20.76
CA GLY A 46 -21.98 -36.67 -20.23
C GLY A 46 -23.27 -36.18 -19.54
N ASN A 47 -23.57 -34.88 -19.59
CA ASN A 47 -24.80 -34.28 -19.10
C ASN A 47 -26.00 -34.56 -20.04
N SER A 48 -27.21 -34.21 -19.59
CA SER A 48 -28.40 -34.29 -20.45
C SER A 48 -28.22 -33.39 -21.67
N ARG A 49 -28.39 -33.97 -22.86
CA ARG A 49 -28.18 -33.34 -24.18
C ARG A 49 -26.72 -33.08 -24.57
N ALA A 50 -25.77 -33.51 -23.76
CA ALA A 50 -24.36 -33.42 -24.12
C ALA A 50 -24.05 -34.13 -25.44
N THR A 51 -23.13 -33.56 -26.21
CA THR A 51 -22.65 -34.11 -27.48
C THR A 51 -21.43 -35.03 -27.28
N LEU A 52 -20.69 -34.82 -26.18
CA LEU A 52 -19.50 -35.60 -25.81
C LEU A 52 -19.63 -36.19 -24.41
N ARG A 53 -18.96 -37.32 -24.19
CA ARG A 53 -18.94 -38.05 -22.91
C ARG A 53 -18.17 -37.31 -21.80
N SER A 54 -17.14 -36.54 -22.17
CA SER A 54 -16.17 -35.98 -21.22
C SER A 54 -16.04 -34.48 -21.40
N ASP A 55 -15.73 -33.80 -20.29
CA ASP A 55 -15.27 -32.41 -20.29
C ASP A 55 -13.86 -32.34 -20.90
N PHE A 56 -13.48 -31.20 -21.46
CA PHE A 56 -12.11 -30.98 -21.94
C PHE A 56 -11.71 -29.51 -21.96
N VAL A 57 -10.40 -29.31 -21.99
CA VAL A 57 -9.74 -28.06 -22.38
C VAL A 57 -8.72 -28.38 -23.45
N GLU A 58 -8.67 -27.57 -24.50
CA GLU A 58 -7.71 -27.65 -25.59
C GLU A 58 -6.75 -26.47 -25.53
N LEU A 59 -5.46 -26.73 -25.75
CA LEU A 59 -4.41 -25.73 -25.84
C LEU A 59 -3.87 -25.64 -27.27
N ALA A 60 -3.35 -24.48 -27.63
CA ALA A 60 -2.71 -24.19 -28.91
C ALA A 60 -1.36 -23.52 -28.70
N ASN A 61 -0.39 -23.86 -29.53
CA ASN A 61 0.89 -23.15 -29.59
C ASN A 61 0.90 -22.23 -30.81
N ARG A 62 0.69 -20.93 -30.64
CA ARG A 62 0.79 -19.91 -31.71
C ARG A 62 2.24 -19.53 -32.04
N GLY A 63 3.20 -20.06 -31.30
CA GLY A 63 4.61 -19.70 -31.39
C GLY A 63 5.35 -20.45 -32.47
N GLN A 64 6.57 -19.98 -32.76
CA GLN A 64 7.46 -20.58 -33.75
C GLN A 64 8.36 -21.69 -33.15
N ALA A 65 8.25 -21.96 -31.85
CA ALA A 65 9.03 -22.96 -31.14
C ALA A 65 8.13 -23.92 -30.36
N ASP A 66 8.56 -25.17 -30.22
CA ASP A 66 7.84 -26.15 -29.43
C ASP A 66 7.86 -25.81 -27.93
N VAL A 67 6.75 -26.05 -27.23
CA VAL A 67 6.60 -25.77 -25.79
C VAL A 67 6.62 -27.06 -24.98
N ASP A 68 7.54 -27.18 -24.02
CA ASP A 68 7.59 -28.28 -23.05
C ASP A 68 6.68 -27.98 -21.85
N LEU A 69 5.68 -28.85 -21.63
CA LEU A 69 4.68 -28.72 -20.57
C LEU A 69 5.11 -29.40 -19.27
N THR A 70 6.35 -29.86 -19.14
CA THR A 70 6.83 -30.52 -17.93
C THR A 70 6.71 -29.60 -16.71
N GLY A 71 5.87 -30.00 -15.75
CA GLY A 71 5.61 -29.24 -14.52
C GLY A 71 4.53 -28.17 -14.65
N TRP A 72 3.98 -27.95 -15.84
CA TRP A 72 2.85 -27.04 -16.05
C TRP A 72 1.57 -27.64 -15.50
N THR A 73 0.60 -26.80 -15.19
CA THR A 73 -0.70 -27.22 -14.67
C THR A 73 -1.85 -26.50 -15.36
N LEU A 74 -2.95 -27.21 -15.60
CA LEU A 74 -4.23 -26.63 -15.96
C LEU A 74 -5.07 -26.50 -14.70
N ARG A 75 -5.49 -25.28 -14.37
CA ARG A 75 -6.34 -24.96 -13.22
C ARG A 75 -7.74 -24.63 -13.67
N TYR A 76 -8.74 -25.13 -12.96
CA TYR A 76 -10.15 -24.86 -13.19
C TYR A 76 -10.77 -24.24 -11.94
N TYR A 77 -11.61 -23.24 -12.15
CA TYR A 77 -12.38 -22.56 -11.12
C TYR A 77 -13.84 -22.50 -11.54
N SER A 78 -14.75 -22.53 -10.57
CA SER A 78 -16.13 -22.07 -10.82
C SER A 78 -16.13 -20.58 -11.19
N ALA A 79 -17.20 -20.09 -11.82
CA ALA A 79 -17.30 -18.73 -12.36
C ALA A 79 -16.92 -17.61 -11.36
N SER A 80 -17.27 -17.78 -10.08
CA SER A 80 -16.90 -16.87 -8.98
C SER A 80 -15.95 -17.48 -7.96
N GLY A 81 -15.33 -18.61 -8.29
CA GLY A 81 -14.49 -19.37 -7.36
C GLY A 81 -13.05 -18.85 -7.27
N THR A 82 -12.49 -18.85 -6.06
CA THR A 82 -11.11 -18.44 -5.79
C THR A 82 -10.13 -19.61 -5.60
N THR A 83 -10.64 -20.84 -5.43
CA THR A 83 -9.82 -22.06 -5.24
C THR A 83 -9.85 -22.98 -6.47
N PRO A 84 -8.70 -23.37 -7.05
CA PRO A 84 -8.67 -24.21 -8.24
C PRO A 84 -8.76 -25.70 -7.94
N GLN A 85 -9.30 -26.43 -8.91
CA GLN A 85 -8.99 -27.85 -9.12
C GLN A 85 -7.92 -27.95 -10.22
N THR A 86 -6.94 -28.84 -10.06
CA THR A 86 -5.73 -28.85 -10.91
C THR A 86 -5.54 -30.18 -11.63
N THR A 87 -5.16 -30.10 -12.90
CA THR A 87 -4.68 -31.21 -13.73
C THR A 87 -3.24 -30.95 -14.14
N SER A 88 -2.31 -31.86 -13.80
CA SER A 88 -0.91 -31.74 -14.24
C SER A 88 -0.77 -31.99 -15.74
N LEU A 89 0.06 -31.20 -16.39
CA LEU A 89 0.41 -31.33 -17.81
C LEU A 89 1.83 -31.90 -17.96
N SER A 90 2.11 -32.49 -19.12
CA SER A 90 3.44 -33.02 -19.45
C SER A 90 3.56 -33.29 -20.95
N GLY A 91 4.78 -33.53 -21.43
CA GLY A 91 5.02 -33.68 -22.87
C GLY A 91 5.18 -32.34 -23.55
N GLN A 92 4.91 -32.28 -24.85
CA GLN A 92 5.27 -31.13 -25.68
C GLN A 92 4.13 -30.73 -26.61
N VAL A 93 3.96 -29.42 -26.83
CA VAL A 93 3.10 -28.86 -27.89
C VAL A 93 4.02 -28.30 -28.97
N VAL A 94 4.06 -28.96 -30.12
CA VAL A 94 4.89 -28.48 -31.25
C VAL A 94 4.44 -27.11 -31.72
N ALA A 95 5.31 -26.33 -32.35
CA ALA A 95 4.97 -25.04 -32.97
C ALA A 95 3.73 -25.18 -33.88
N GLY A 96 2.74 -24.30 -33.71
CA GLY A 96 1.43 -24.37 -34.41
C GLY A 96 0.50 -25.51 -33.95
N GLY A 97 0.94 -26.35 -33.00
CA GLY A 97 0.27 -27.59 -32.61
C GLY A 97 -0.88 -27.41 -31.62
N ARG A 98 -1.60 -28.52 -31.37
CA ARG A 98 -2.71 -28.63 -30.41
C ARG A 98 -2.36 -29.58 -29.27
N TYR A 99 -3.03 -29.41 -28.13
CA TYR A 99 -2.91 -30.29 -26.98
C TYR A 99 -4.24 -30.47 -26.27
N LEU A 100 -4.79 -31.70 -26.27
CA LEU A 100 -6.10 -32.00 -25.71
C LEU A 100 -6.00 -32.55 -24.28
N VAL A 101 -6.58 -31.83 -23.32
CA VAL A 101 -6.69 -32.26 -21.92
C VAL A 101 -8.09 -32.78 -21.66
N LYS A 102 -8.24 -34.09 -21.56
CA LYS A 102 -9.50 -34.69 -21.08
C LYS A 102 -9.70 -34.36 -19.61
N GLN A 103 -10.94 -34.07 -19.22
CA GLN A 103 -11.34 -33.87 -17.83
C GLN A 103 -12.38 -34.93 -17.41
N ALA A 104 -13.31 -34.60 -16.49
CA ALA A 104 -14.26 -35.57 -15.96
C ALA A 104 -15.15 -36.23 -17.04
N ASP A 105 -15.49 -37.50 -16.82
CA ASP A 105 -16.58 -38.14 -17.57
C ASP A 105 -17.91 -37.85 -16.86
N GLY A 106 -18.94 -37.49 -17.63
CA GLY A 106 -20.29 -37.41 -17.07
C GLY A 106 -21.01 -38.75 -17.04
N ALA A 107 -22.25 -38.73 -16.54
CA ALA A 107 -23.03 -39.93 -16.27
C ALA A 107 -23.43 -40.71 -17.54
N ASN A 108 -23.57 -40.05 -18.69
CA ASN A 108 -23.97 -40.70 -19.94
C ASN A 108 -22.77 -41.28 -20.69
N THR A 109 -22.41 -42.52 -20.37
CA THR A 109 -21.27 -43.22 -20.99
C THR A 109 -21.53 -43.73 -22.40
N SER A 110 -22.74 -43.52 -22.96
CA SER A 110 -23.06 -43.92 -24.33
C SER A 110 -22.76 -42.84 -25.37
N LEU A 111 -22.41 -41.63 -24.94
CA LEU A 111 -22.00 -40.53 -25.82
C LEU A 111 -20.62 -40.78 -26.45
N PRO A 112 -20.34 -40.17 -27.61
CA PRO A 112 -19.02 -40.20 -28.23
C PRO A 112 -17.90 -39.84 -27.24
N ALA A 113 -16.81 -40.60 -27.30
CA ALA A 113 -15.58 -40.27 -26.57
C ALA A 113 -14.82 -39.15 -27.30
N LEU A 114 -13.96 -38.44 -26.56
CA LEU A 114 -12.99 -37.52 -27.15
C LEU A 114 -12.02 -38.28 -28.07
N PRO A 115 -11.39 -37.60 -29.05
CA PRO A 115 -10.14 -38.07 -29.62
C PRO A 115 -9.13 -38.43 -28.53
N THR A 116 -8.15 -39.28 -28.84
CA THR A 116 -7.14 -39.70 -27.85
C THR A 116 -6.51 -38.46 -27.19
N PRO A 117 -6.74 -38.22 -25.89
CA PRO A 117 -6.27 -37.00 -25.26
C PRO A 117 -4.76 -37.07 -24.99
N ASP A 118 -4.11 -35.92 -25.00
CA ASP A 118 -2.68 -35.78 -24.71
C ASP A 118 -2.40 -35.80 -23.21
N ALA A 119 -3.35 -35.29 -22.40
CA ALA A 119 -3.37 -35.43 -20.96
C ALA A 119 -4.77 -35.83 -20.44
N THR A 120 -4.82 -36.45 -19.27
CA THR A 120 -6.09 -36.83 -18.63
C THR A 120 -6.13 -36.35 -17.19
N GLY A 121 -7.06 -35.45 -16.92
CA GLY A 121 -7.54 -35.07 -15.61
C GLY A 121 -8.91 -35.67 -15.29
N THR A 122 -9.42 -35.32 -14.12
CA THR A 122 -10.71 -35.79 -13.60
C THR A 122 -11.57 -34.65 -13.05
N VAL A 123 -11.26 -33.39 -13.41
CA VAL A 123 -11.93 -32.22 -12.87
C VAL A 123 -13.32 -32.08 -13.52
N PRO A 124 -14.42 -32.04 -12.76
CA PRO A 124 -15.73 -31.74 -13.31
C PRO A 124 -15.85 -30.26 -13.63
N MET A 125 -16.29 -29.94 -14.85
CA MET A 125 -16.41 -28.55 -15.31
C MET A 125 -17.88 -28.11 -15.40
N SER A 126 -18.13 -26.82 -15.26
CA SER A 126 -19.45 -26.20 -15.44
C SER A 126 -19.79 -26.12 -16.93
N SER A 127 -21.02 -26.49 -17.28
CA SER A 127 -21.51 -26.37 -18.66
C SER A 127 -21.98 -24.98 -19.04
N SER A 128 -22.08 -24.05 -18.08
CA SER A 128 -22.66 -22.70 -18.29
C SER A 128 -21.66 -21.55 -18.23
N GLY A 129 -20.48 -21.77 -17.65
CA GLY A 129 -19.52 -20.71 -17.37
C GLY A 129 -18.58 -21.10 -16.24
N ALA A 130 -17.30 -20.75 -16.40
CA ALA A 130 -16.22 -21.02 -15.46
C ALA A 130 -14.97 -20.22 -15.86
N ARG A 131 -13.86 -20.47 -15.14
CA ARG A 131 -12.53 -19.99 -15.51
C ARG A 131 -11.56 -21.16 -15.59
N VAL A 132 -10.70 -21.16 -16.60
CA VAL A 132 -9.54 -22.06 -16.68
C VAL A 132 -8.26 -21.27 -16.92
N GLU A 133 -7.15 -21.76 -16.39
CA GLU A 133 -5.83 -21.12 -16.48
C GLU A 133 -4.76 -22.17 -16.80
N ILE A 134 -3.84 -21.83 -17.69
CA ILE A 134 -2.59 -22.55 -17.86
C ILE A 134 -1.55 -21.91 -16.94
N VAL A 135 -0.92 -22.69 -16.06
CA VAL A 135 0.05 -22.17 -15.08
C VAL A 135 1.40 -22.86 -15.22
N ARG A 136 2.45 -22.06 -15.32
CA ARG A 136 3.84 -22.47 -15.44
C ARG A 136 4.39 -23.04 -14.12
N PRO A 137 5.52 -23.78 -14.17
CA PRO A 137 6.16 -24.32 -12.96
C PRO A 137 6.61 -23.25 -11.95
N ASP A 138 6.86 -22.02 -12.40
CA ASP A 138 7.21 -20.85 -11.58
C ASP A 138 6.00 -20.18 -10.92
N GLY A 139 4.78 -20.64 -11.22
CA GLY A 139 3.53 -20.12 -10.67
C GLY A 139 2.85 -19.03 -11.50
N GLN A 140 3.47 -18.55 -12.60
CA GLN A 140 2.85 -17.56 -13.49
C GLN A 140 1.75 -18.19 -14.35
N VAL A 141 0.66 -17.44 -14.55
CA VAL A 141 -0.39 -17.78 -15.51
C VAL A 141 0.13 -17.47 -16.91
N ALA A 142 0.09 -18.46 -17.82
CA ALA A 142 0.49 -18.31 -19.20
C ALA A 142 -0.65 -17.82 -20.10
N ASP A 143 -1.89 -18.25 -19.81
CA ASP A 143 -3.13 -17.88 -20.53
C ASP A 143 -4.33 -18.25 -19.64
N ARG A 144 -5.43 -17.50 -19.77
CA ARG A 144 -6.63 -17.59 -18.95
C ARG A 144 -7.90 -17.37 -19.77
N LEU A 145 -8.81 -18.35 -19.72
CA LEU A 145 -10.15 -18.21 -20.28
C LEU A 145 -11.21 -18.13 -19.18
N GLY A 146 -11.93 -17.01 -19.11
CA GLY A 146 -13.19 -16.86 -18.38
C GLY A 146 -14.40 -16.77 -19.33
N TRP A 147 -15.48 -17.48 -19.03
CA TRP A 147 -16.72 -17.42 -19.84
C TRP A 147 -17.99 -17.55 -19.00
N GLY A 148 -19.11 -17.10 -19.58
CA GLY A 148 -20.39 -16.99 -18.92
C GLY A 148 -20.34 -15.95 -17.80
N ALA A 149 -20.81 -16.30 -16.60
CA ALA A 149 -20.81 -15.39 -15.45
C ALA A 149 -19.45 -15.32 -14.72
N ALA A 150 -18.34 -15.62 -15.41
CA ALA A 150 -17.02 -15.61 -14.81
C ALA A 150 -16.66 -14.19 -14.32
N THR A 151 -16.27 -14.08 -13.06
CA THR A 151 -15.86 -12.81 -12.42
C THR A 151 -14.39 -12.44 -12.68
N THR A 152 -13.65 -13.33 -13.35
CA THR A 152 -12.27 -13.11 -13.75
C THR A 152 -12.05 -13.76 -15.12
N ALA A 153 -11.54 -12.98 -16.06
CA ALA A 153 -11.23 -13.34 -17.43
C ALA A 153 -9.99 -12.54 -17.86
N GLU A 154 -9.44 -12.83 -19.04
CA GLU A 154 -8.65 -11.83 -19.76
C GLU A 154 -9.67 -10.84 -20.35
N GLY A 155 -9.56 -9.56 -19.98
CA GLY A 155 -10.53 -8.54 -20.35
C GLY A 155 -11.96 -8.91 -19.93
N ALA A 156 -12.88 -8.94 -20.90
CA ALA A 156 -14.27 -9.33 -20.67
C ALA A 156 -14.47 -10.84 -20.88
N ALA A 157 -15.35 -11.47 -20.08
CA ALA A 157 -15.64 -12.89 -20.21
C ALA A 157 -16.38 -13.22 -21.52
N ALA A 158 -16.05 -14.37 -22.12
CA ALA A 158 -16.73 -14.89 -23.29
C ALA A 158 -18.19 -15.30 -23.01
N ASP A 159 -18.99 -15.48 -24.06
CA ASP A 159 -20.40 -15.86 -23.95
C ASP A 159 -20.62 -17.19 -23.18
N ALA A 160 -21.76 -17.28 -22.51
CA ALA A 160 -22.14 -18.47 -21.73
C ALA A 160 -22.39 -19.71 -22.62
N THR A 161 -21.95 -20.87 -22.16
CA THR A 161 -22.15 -22.15 -22.85
C THR A 161 -23.38 -22.91 -22.34
N SER A 162 -23.66 -24.07 -22.95
CA SER A 162 -24.67 -25.03 -22.51
C SER A 162 -24.09 -26.44 -22.53
N ASN A 163 -24.89 -27.46 -22.16
CA ASN A 163 -24.45 -28.85 -22.32
C ASN A 163 -24.16 -29.24 -23.78
N GLU A 164 -24.70 -28.52 -24.77
CA GLU A 164 -24.53 -28.84 -26.19
C GLU A 164 -23.34 -28.11 -26.83
N THR A 165 -22.78 -27.11 -26.15
CA THR A 165 -21.84 -26.14 -26.73
C THR A 165 -20.55 -25.98 -25.94
N SER A 166 -19.46 -25.69 -26.62
CA SER A 166 -18.18 -25.23 -26.07
C SER A 166 -18.00 -23.73 -26.34
N VAL A 167 -16.96 -23.17 -25.74
CA VAL A 167 -16.43 -21.85 -26.07
C VAL A 167 -15.05 -22.05 -26.70
N ALA A 168 -14.89 -21.59 -27.93
CA ALA A 168 -13.70 -21.84 -28.75
C ALA A 168 -13.12 -20.54 -29.29
N ARG A 169 -11.79 -20.43 -29.30
CA ARG A 169 -11.06 -19.29 -29.85
C ARG A 169 -11.33 -19.22 -31.35
N THR A 170 -11.73 -18.05 -31.82
CA THR A 170 -12.18 -17.82 -33.21
C THR A 170 -11.02 -17.88 -34.20
N ASP A 171 -9.86 -17.38 -33.79
CA ASP A 171 -8.59 -17.55 -34.46
C ASP A 171 -7.52 -17.87 -33.41
N VAL A 172 -6.81 -18.97 -33.60
CA VAL A 172 -5.82 -19.45 -32.63
C VAL A 172 -4.48 -18.75 -32.77
N CYS A 173 -4.34 -17.91 -33.79
CA CYS A 173 -3.19 -17.02 -33.98
C CYS A 173 -3.41 -15.64 -33.38
N VAL A 174 -4.62 -15.34 -32.89
CA VAL A 174 -4.98 -14.04 -32.30
C VAL A 174 -5.31 -14.22 -30.83
N ASP A 175 -4.72 -13.35 -30.01
CA ASP A 175 -5.02 -13.23 -28.59
C ASP A 175 -4.96 -11.75 -28.24
N THR A 176 -6.12 -11.15 -27.97
CA THR A 176 -6.27 -9.72 -27.67
C THR A 176 -6.32 -9.45 -26.17
N ASP A 177 -5.99 -10.46 -25.35
CA ASP A 177 -6.19 -10.47 -23.90
C ASP A 177 -7.63 -10.09 -23.52
N ASN A 178 -8.60 -10.43 -24.37
CA ASN A 178 -10.02 -10.20 -24.16
C ASN A 178 -10.86 -11.39 -24.63
N ASN A 179 -11.30 -12.23 -23.68
CA ASN A 179 -11.98 -13.47 -24.00
C ASN A 179 -13.31 -13.26 -24.76
N ALA A 180 -14.01 -12.14 -24.55
CA ALA A 180 -15.24 -11.82 -25.27
C ALA A 180 -15.01 -11.50 -26.76
N ALA A 181 -13.82 -10.99 -27.11
CA ALA A 181 -13.43 -10.73 -28.49
C ALA A 181 -12.89 -12.00 -29.16
N ASP A 182 -12.11 -12.79 -28.41
CA ASP A 182 -11.34 -13.89 -28.99
C ASP A 182 -12.14 -15.19 -29.12
N PHE A 183 -13.19 -15.40 -28.31
CA PHE A 183 -13.92 -16.66 -28.25
C PHE A 183 -15.37 -16.57 -28.71
N ALA A 184 -15.84 -17.63 -29.37
CA ALA A 184 -17.22 -17.80 -29.77
C ALA A 184 -17.82 -19.11 -29.24
N VAL A 185 -19.10 -19.09 -28.91
CA VAL A 185 -19.83 -20.29 -28.48
C VAL A 185 -20.27 -21.10 -29.70
N GLY A 186 -19.97 -22.40 -29.69
CA GLY A 186 -20.20 -23.29 -30.83
C GLY A 186 -20.38 -24.75 -30.41
N ALA A 187 -20.52 -25.65 -31.39
CA ALA A 187 -20.49 -27.08 -31.12
C ALA A 187 -19.05 -27.51 -30.78
N PRO A 188 -18.82 -28.44 -29.84
CA PRO A 188 -17.47 -28.81 -29.44
C PRO A 188 -16.66 -29.49 -30.54
N THR A 189 -15.42 -29.07 -30.72
CA THR A 189 -14.51 -29.49 -31.80
C THR A 189 -13.12 -29.95 -31.31
N PRO A 190 -13.02 -30.88 -30.34
CA PRO A 190 -11.75 -31.22 -29.70
C PRO A 190 -10.70 -31.73 -30.69
N GLN A 191 -9.49 -31.18 -30.60
CA GLN A 191 -8.29 -31.46 -31.39
C GLN A 191 -7.12 -31.78 -30.46
N ASN A 192 -6.37 -32.84 -30.78
CA ASN A 192 -5.19 -33.27 -30.03
C ASN A 192 -3.91 -33.04 -30.83
N SER A 193 -2.77 -33.46 -30.29
CA SER A 193 -1.45 -33.34 -30.93
C SER A 193 -1.31 -34.01 -32.31
N SER A 194 -2.28 -34.84 -32.75
CA SER A 194 -2.27 -35.42 -34.10
C SER A 194 -2.89 -34.51 -35.16
N THR A 195 -3.53 -33.41 -34.75
CA THR A 195 -4.05 -32.39 -35.67
C THR A 195 -2.92 -31.68 -36.38
N THR A 196 -3.12 -31.38 -37.67
CA THR A 196 -2.13 -30.66 -38.47
C THR A 196 -1.86 -29.29 -37.86
N PRO A 197 -0.59 -28.94 -37.55
CA PRO A 197 -0.25 -27.64 -37.01
C PRO A 197 -0.70 -26.48 -37.89
N VAL A 198 -1.22 -25.43 -37.27
CA VAL A 198 -1.52 -24.14 -37.91
C VAL A 198 -0.33 -23.23 -37.65
N VAL A 199 0.42 -22.90 -38.70
CA VAL A 199 1.51 -21.92 -38.58
C VAL A 199 0.86 -20.54 -38.54
N CYS A 200 0.94 -19.89 -37.38
CA CYS A 200 0.62 -18.48 -37.27
C CYS A 200 1.75 -17.70 -37.95
N GLU A 201 1.42 -16.86 -38.92
CA GLU A 201 2.34 -15.80 -39.32
C GLU A 201 2.60 -14.95 -38.07
N PRO A 202 3.83 -14.46 -37.82
CA PRO A 202 4.03 -13.47 -36.77
C PRO A 202 3.01 -12.35 -37.00
N ASP A 203 2.42 -11.82 -35.92
CA ASP A 203 1.53 -10.67 -35.99
C ASP A 203 2.31 -9.46 -36.50
N ASP A 204 2.48 -9.41 -37.82
CA ASP A 204 2.99 -8.29 -38.58
C ASP A 204 1.97 -7.16 -38.61
N GLY A 205 0.75 -7.41 -38.07
CA GLY A 205 -0.37 -6.52 -37.77
C GLY A 205 -0.33 -5.26 -38.60
N GLY A 206 -1.06 -5.22 -39.71
CA GLY A 206 -1.23 -4.00 -40.52
C GLY A 206 0.01 -3.12 -40.70
N GLU A 207 0.70 -3.27 -41.83
CA GLU A 207 1.74 -2.33 -42.28
C GLU A 207 1.31 -0.86 -41.99
N PRO A 208 2.11 -0.07 -41.26
CA PRO A 208 1.75 1.30 -40.87
C PRO A 208 1.50 2.16 -42.13
N PRO A 209 0.77 3.28 -42.02
CA PRO A 209 0.81 4.28 -43.06
C PRO A 209 2.29 4.69 -43.27
N VAL A 210 2.83 4.39 -44.45
CA VAL A 210 4.25 4.52 -44.81
C VAL A 210 4.66 5.99 -45.03
N ASP A 211 4.10 6.95 -44.32
CA ASP A 211 4.26 8.36 -44.70
C ASP A 211 5.28 9.17 -43.90
N GLU A 212 5.62 8.89 -42.63
CA GLU A 212 6.80 9.40 -41.90
C GLU A 212 6.94 8.62 -40.56
N PRO A 213 8.15 8.44 -39.97
CA PRO A 213 8.30 7.82 -38.65
C PRO A 213 7.67 8.67 -37.54
N GLU A 214 6.91 8.04 -36.64
CA GLU A 214 6.33 8.72 -35.48
C GLU A 214 7.41 9.21 -34.51
N THR A 215 7.24 10.43 -33.99
CA THR A 215 8.11 10.97 -32.95
C THR A 215 7.71 10.46 -31.57
N ILE A 216 8.65 10.46 -30.63
CA ILE A 216 8.35 10.06 -29.25
C ILE A 216 7.30 10.99 -28.61
N ALA A 217 7.37 12.29 -28.90
CA ALA A 217 6.38 13.27 -28.43
C ALA A 217 4.97 13.02 -28.98
N GLU A 218 4.82 12.56 -30.22
CA GLU A 218 3.52 12.14 -30.76
C GLU A 218 3.00 10.87 -30.08
N ILE A 219 3.88 9.90 -29.81
CA ILE A 219 3.55 8.66 -29.11
C ILE A 219 3.08 8.96 -27.68
N GLN A 220 3.80 9.79 -26.94
CA GLN A 220 3.41 10.20 -25.59
C GLN A 220 2.12 11.03 -25.63
N GLY A 221 2.08 12.08 -26.46
CA GLY A 221 0.95 13.00 -26.54
C GLY A 221 0.82 13.87 -25.29
N SER A 222 -0.25 14.67 -25.26
CA SER A 222 -0.54 15.61 -24.16
C SER A 222 -1.72 15.11 -23.32
N HIS A 223 -1.68 13.85 -22.91
CA HIS A 223 -2.71 13.12 -22.16
C HIS A 223 -2.04 12.04 -21.29
N HIS A 224 -2.74 11.52 -20.27
CA HIS A 224 -2.28 10.37 -19.47
C HIS A 224 -2.40 9.01 -20.18
N LEU A 225 -2.95 8.99 -21.39
CA LEU A 225 -3.00 7.80 -22.24
C LEU A 225 -2.46 8.19 -23.59
N SER A 226 -1.53 7.39 -24.10
CA SER A 226 -0.99 7.56 -25.43
C SER A 226 -2.11 7.58 -26.49
N PRO A 227 -2.10 8.56 -27.42
CA PRO A 227 -2.98 8.51 -28.59
C PRO A 227 -2.64 7.36 -29.56
N PHE A 228 -1.53 6.66 -29.32
CA PHE A 228 -1.06 5.50 -30.07
C PHE A 228 -1.24 4.18 -29.31
N ASP A 229 -1.97 4.14 -28.18
CA ASP A 229 -2.22 2.88 -27.47
C ASP A 229 -2.77 1.77 -28.40
N GLY A 230 -2.10 0.61 -28.41
CA GLY A 230 -2.35 -0.53 -29.29
C GLY A 230 -1.94 -0.32 -30.76
N ALA A 231 -1.44 0.86 -31.15
CA ALA A 231 -0.99 1.16 -32.50
C ALA A 231 0.46 0.73 -32.72
N LYS A 232 0.80 0.49 -33.98
CA LYS A 232 2.18 0.24 -34.40
C LYS A 232 2.89 1.51 -34.78
N VAL A 233 4.16 1.54 -34.44
CA VAL A 233 5.07 2.64 -34.75
C VAL A 233 6.29 2.10 -35.47
N ASN A 234 6.84 2.88 -36.39
CA ASN A 234 8.01 2.50 -37.17
C ASN A 234 9.06 3.60 -37.16
N GLY A 235 10.33 3.21 -37.03
CA GLY A 235 11.43 4.13 -37.16
C GLY A 235 11.49 5.17 -36.05
N VAL A 236 10.96 4.89 -34.86
CA VAL A 236 11.01 5.80 -33.71
C VAL A 236 12.48 6.01 -33.35
N GLU A 237 12.99 7.21 -33.57
CA GLU A 237 14.41 7.54 -33.39
C GLU A 237 14.69 8.13 -32.01
N GLY A 238 15.81 7.73 -31.41
CA GLY A 238 16.27 8.35 -30.17
C GLY A 238 17.63 7.83 -29.72
N VAL A 239 18.06 8.31 -28.56
CA VAL A 239 19.26 7.84 -27.85
C VAL A 239 18.87 7.12 -26.57
N VAL A 240 19.55 6.00 -26.30
CA VAL A 240 19.35 5.22 -25.08
C VAL A 240 19.89 5.98 -23.88
N THR A 241 19.04 6.28 -22.89
CA THR A 241 19.41 7.07 -21.71
C THR A 241 19.60 6.23 -20.46
N ALA A 242 18.92 5.10 -20.35
CA ALA A 242 19.06 4.12 -19.28
C ALA A 242 18.73 2.70 -19.77
N VAL A 243 19.26 1.69 -19.09
CA VAL A 243 19.04 0.26 -19.42
C VAL A 243 18.73 -0.51 -18.14
N SER A 244 17.66 -1.32 -18.15
CA SER A 244 17.28 -2.23 -17.07
C SER A 244 17.46 -3.69 -17.48
N SER A 245 17.07 -4.62 -16.60
CA SER A 245 17.08 -6.05 -16.92
C SER A 245 16.00 -6.47 -17.92
N SER A 246 15.03 -5.61 -18.23
CA SER A 246 13.85 -5.94 -19.03
C SER A 246 13.52 -4.92 -20.13
N GLY A 247 14.26 -3.82 -20.24
CA GLY A 247 14.02 -2.78 -21.22
C GLY A 247 15.09 -1.68 -21.16
N PHE A 248 14.84 -0.59 -21.89
CA PHE A 248 15.68 0.60 -21.89
C PHE A 248 14.84 1.85 -22.18
N TRP A 249 15.27 3.01 -21.68
CA TRP A 249 14.62 4.28 -21.96
C TRP A 249 15.23 4.91 -23.20
N LEU A 250 14.38 5.30 -24.13
CA LEU A 250 14.73 5.97 -25.37
C LEU A 250 14.27 7.42 -25.28
N GLN A 251 15.15 8.38 -25.56
CA GLN A 251 14.79 9.80 -25.56
C GLN A 251 15.15 10.47 -26.89
N SER A 252 14.28 11.36 -27.36
CA SER A 252 14.45 12.13 -28.59
C SER A 252 15.70 13.01 -28.50
N THR A 253 16.39 13.17 -29.63
CA THR A 253 17.49 14.15 -29.77
C THR A 253 17.07 15.42 -30.50
N THR A 254 15.80 15.48 -30.93
CA THR A 254 15.15 16.60 -31.61
C THR A 254 13.79 16.82 -30.95
N PRO A 255 13.77 17.38 -29.72
CA PRO A 255 12.52 17.61 -29.00
C PRO A 255 11.63 18.61 -29.74
N ASP A 256 10.32 18.55 -29.49
CA ASP A 256 9.31 19.42 -30.11
C ASP A 256 9.15 20.78 -29.40
N ASP A 257 9.82 20.95 -28.26
CA ASP A 257 9.78 22.12 -27.36
C ASP A 257 8.38 22.40 -26.76
N ASP A 258 7.51 21.38 -26.65
CA ASP A 258 6.23 21.45 -25.93
C ASP A 258 6.36 20.84 -24.52
N GLU A 259 6.08 21.62 -23.49
CA GLU A 259 6.18 21.15 -22.10
C GLU A 259 5.06 20.16 -21.72
N ALA A 260 4.07 19.97 -22.60
CA ALA A 260 2.96 19.04 -22.40
C ALA A 260 3.18 17.65 -23.01
N THR A 261 4.28 17.40 -23.70
CA THR A 261 4.62 16.10 -24.29
C THR A 261 5.95 15.61 -23.71
N SER A 262 6.02 14.31 -23.40
CA SER A 262 7.29 13.71 -23.02
C SER A 262 8.14 13.41 -24.27
N GLU A 263 9.45 13.60 -24.12
CA GLU A 263 10.45 13.31 -25.15
C GLU A 263 11.05 11.92 -25.03
N ALA A 264 10.58 11.11 -24.07
CA ALA A 264 11.11 9.78 -23.81
C ALA A 264 10.01 8.73 -23.72
N VAL A 265 10.38 7.48 -23.98
CA VAL A 265 9.50 6.32 -23.86
C VAL A 265 10.29 5.10 -23.40
N LEU A 266 9.66 4.24 -22.61
CA LEU A 266 10.23 2.95 -22.25
C LEU A 266 10.11 1.98 -23.43
N VAL A 267 11.21 1.33 -23.80
CA VAL A 267 11.21 0.23 -24.76
C VAL A 267 11.33 -1.09 -23.99
N TYR A 268 10.21 -1.82 -23.90
CA TYR A 268 10.12 -3.04 -23.11
C TYR A 268 10.51 -4.28 -23.93
N THR A 269 11.64 -4.90 -23.57
CA THR A 269 12.25 -6.03 -24.29
C THR A 269 12.06 -7.38 -23.59
N ARG A 270 11.35 -7.42 -22.44
CA ARG A 270 11.11 -8.60 -21.56
C ARG A 270 12.37 -9.26 -20.99
N SER A 271 13.54 -8.85 -21.46
CA SER A 271 14.85 -9.42 -21.19
C SER A 271 15.88 -8.32 -21.35
N THR A 272 17.10 -8.56 -20.87
CA THR A 272 18.13 -7.52 -20.88
C THR A 272 18.50 -7.17 -22.32
N PRO A 273 18.34 -5.91 -22.74
CA PRO A 273 18.59 -5.51 -24.12
C PRO A 273 20.09 -5.48 -24.42
N THR A 274 20.44 -5.52 -25.71
CA THR A 274 21.85 -5.53 -26.18
C THR A 274 22.43 -4.14 -26.43
N VAL A 275 21.61 -3.09 -26.34
CA VAL A 275 22.01 -1.69 -26.48
C VAL A 275 22.71 -1.19 -25.21
N ALA A 276 23.47 -0.10 -25.35
CA ALA A 276 24.09 0.60 -24.24
C ALA A 276 23.63 2.06 -24.19
N VAL A 277 23.72 2.68 -23.01
CA VAL A 277 23.52 4.13 -22.85
C VAL A 277 24.41 4.90 -23.83
N GLY A 278 23.83 5.88 -24.52
CA GLY A 278 24.47 6.66 -25.59
C GLY A 278 24.40 6.03 -26.98
N ASP A 279 23.85 4.82 -27.13
CA ASP A 279 23.54 4.27 -28.46
C ASP A 279 22.36 5.03 -29.07
N THR A 280 22.49 5.44 -30.34
CA THR A 280 21.34 5.91 -31.11
C THR A 280 20.70 4.73 -31.81
N VAL A 281 19.38 4.64 -31.77
CA VAL A 281 18.61 3.53 -32.32
C VAL A 281 17.38 4.03 -33.07
N THR A 282 16.89 3.22 -33.99
CA THR A 282 15.49 3.26 -34.44
C THR A 282 14.76 2.07 -33.84
N VAL A 283 13.51 2.27 -33.42
CA VAL A 283 12.67 1.23 -32.83
C VAL A 283 11.37 1.12 -33.63
N ASP A 284 11.07 -0.11 -34.05
CA ASP A 284 9.73 -0.48 -34.52
C ASP A 284 9.06 -1.29 -33.42
N GLY A 285 7.74 -1.18 -33.26
CA GLY A 285 7.01 -1.93 -32.24
C GLY A 285 5.53 -1.61 -32.18
N VAL A 286 4.91 -1.97 -31.06
CA VAL A 286 3.53 -1.62 -30.70
C VAL A 286 3.59 -0.76 -29.45
N VAL A 287 2.86 0.34 -29.42
CA VAL A 287 2.69 1.17 -28.22
C VAL A 287 1.65 0.51 -27.31
N ASP A 288 1.92 0.45 -26.02
CA ASP A 288 1.08 -0.18 -25.00
C ASP A 288 1.01 0.72 -23.76
N GLU A 289 -0.17 0.77 -23.13
CA GLU A 289 -0.39 1.43 -21.84
C GLU A 289 -0.27 0.43 -20.69
N PHE A 290 0.93 0.32 -20.12
CA PHE A 290 1.20 -0.62 -19.04
C PHE A 290 0.79 -0.04 -17.69
N ARG A 291 0.01 -0.78 -16.88
CA ARG A 291 -0.37 -0.35 -15.54
C ARG A 291 0.53 -0.98 -14.46
N PRO A 292 1.55 -0.27 -13.93
CA PRO A 292 2.43 -0.81 -12.90
C PRO A 292 1.66 -1.14 -11.62
N GLY A 293 2.10 -2.14 -10.83
CA GLY A 293 1.55 -2.43 -9.49
C GLY A 293 0.89 -3.81 -9.28
N GLY A 294 0.77 -4.67 -10.29
CA GLY A 294 0.20 -6.01 -10.13
C GLY A 294 -1.30 -6.03 -9.78
N SER A 295 -1.90 -7.22 -9.66
CA SER A 295 -3.34 -7.54 -9.84
C SER A 295 -4.42 -6.84 -8.98
N SER A 296 -4.12 -5.78 -8.23
CA SER A 296 -5.12 -4.85 -7.66
C SER A 296 -5.07 -3.44 -8.26
N GLY A 297 -4.12 -3.16 -9.16
CA GLY A 297 -3.68 -1.82 -9.61
C GLY A 297 -4.67 -0.99 -10.43
N TRP A 298 -5.96 -0.98 -10.11
CA TRP A 298 -6.95 -0.13 -10.78
C TRP A 298 -6.83 1.37 -10.44
N ASP A 299 -5.99 1.77 -9.48
CA ASP A 299 -5.94 3.17 -9.02
C ASP A 299 -4.66 3.89 -9.44
N ASN A 300 -3.67 3.15 -9.94
CA ASN A 300 -2.44 3.69 -10.53
C ASN A 300 -2.71 4.34 -11.88
N LEU A 301 -1.88 5.27 -12.35
CA LEU A 301 -1.75 5.63 -13.77
C LEU A 301 -1.16 4.44 -14.56
N THR A 302 -1.34 4.48 -15.88
CA THR A 302 -0.51 3.69 -16.82
C THR A 302 0.80 4.41 -17.11
N THR A 303 1.71 3.70 -17.78
CA THR A 303 2.92 4.25 -18.37
C THR A 303 2.98 3.82 -19.83
N THR A 304 3.34 4.73 -20.72
CA THR A 304 3.46 4.44 -22.15
C THR A 304 4.75 3.69 -22.44
N GLU A 305 4.65 2.52 -23.07
CA GLU A 305 5.81 1.73 -23.49
C GLU A 305 5.71 1.20 -24.93
N ILE A 306 6.86 0.93 -25.56
CA ILE A 306 6.93 0.21 -26.83
C ILE A 306 7.25 -1.25 -26.56
N VAL A 307 6.32 -2.13 -26.89
CA VAL A 307 6.41 -3.59 -26.72
C VAL A 307 6.69 -4.31 -28.04
N SER A 308 7.12 -5.57 -27.91
CA SER A 308 7.59 -6.42 -29.02
C SER A 308 8.59 -5.71 -29.96
N PRO A 309 9.59 -4.98 -29.43
CA PRO A 309 10.35 -4.04 -30.22
C PRO A 309 11.36 -4.74 -31.16
N VAL A 310 11.53 -4.17 -32.35
CA VAL A 310 12.66 -4.42 -33.25
C VAL A 310 13.60 -3.22 -33.19
N VAL A 311 14.76 -3.41 -32.55
CA VAL A 311 15.72 -2.34 -32.27
C VAL A 311 16.87 -2.39 -33.26
N THR A 312 17.09 -1.31 -34.00
CA THR A 312 18.22 -1.15 -34.92
C THR A 312 19.14 -0.05 -34.43
N LYS A 313 20.38 -0.41 -34.05
CA LYS A 313 21.41 0.58 -33.72
C LYS A 313 21.87 1.34 -34.96
N THR A 314 21.71 2.66 -34.93
CA THR A 314 22.10 3.58 -36.01
C THR A 314 23.46 4.25 -35.75
N GLY A 315 23.91 4.30 -34.50
CA GLY A 315 25.15 4.98 -34.13
C GLY A 315 25.33 5.16 -32.62
N THR A 316 25.96 6.28 -32.26
CA THR A 316 26.16 6.74 -30.88
C THR A 316 25.97 8.24 -30.85
N GLY A 317 25.40 8.77 -29.77
CA GLY A 317 25.10 10.18 -29.59
C GLY A 317 25.28 10.62 -28.13
N ASP A 318 25.21 11.93 -27.92
CA ASP A 318 25.19 12.49 -26.58
C ASP A 318 23.81 12.22 -25.94
N VAL A 319 23.79 11.85 -24.66
CA VAL A 319 22.56 11.70 -23.88
C VAL A 319 22.06 13.10 -23.51
N PRO A 320 20.75 13.41 -23.65
CA PRO A 320 20.19 14.68 -23.22
C PRO A 320 20.53 15.01 -21.77
N GLU A 321 20.80 16.29 -21.49
CA GLU A 321 20.99 16.73 -20.09
C GLU A 321 19.67 16.54 -19.32
N PRO A 322 19.71 16.09 -18.05
CA PRO A 322 18.51 15.91 -17.27
C PRO A 322 17.78 17.24 -17.02
N VAL A 323 16.44 17.23 -17.13
CA VAL A 323 15.60 18.37 -16.70
C VAL A 323 15.64 18.45 -15.18
N VAL A 324 16.16 19.54 -14.63
CA VAL A 324 16.32 19.69 -13.18
C VAL A 324 15.05 20.25 -12.55
N LEU A 325 14.38 19.42 -11.75
CA LEU A 325 13.18 19.80 -11.02
C LEU A 325 13.50 20.89 -9.98
N GLY A 326 12.66 21.93 -9.94
CA GLY A 326 12.83 23.12 -9.11
C GLY A 326 13.83 24.16 -9.66
N GLU A 327 14.48 23.89 -10.79
CA GLU A 327 15.35 24.85 -11.49
C GLU A 327 14.87 25.11 -12.92
N ASP A 328 14.81 24.06 -13.74
CA ASP A 328 14.41 24.13 -15.15
C ASP A 328 12.88 24.06 -15.28
N ARG A 329 12.25 23.15 -14.52
CA ARG A 329 10.79 23.02 -14.42
C ARG A 329 10.38 22.94 -12.95
N THR A 330 9.34 23.67 -12.55
CA THR A 330 8.86 23.69 -11.15
C THR A 330 7.44 23.13 -11.09
N ALA A 331 7.27 22.02 -10.36
CA ALA A 331 5.96 21.41 -10.17
C ALA A 331 5.02 22.33 -9.35
N PRO A 332 3.71 22.35 -9.66
CA PRO A 332 2.69 22.84 -8.75
C PRO A 332 2.83 22.15 -7.37
N GLN A 333 3.08 22.92 -6.31
CA GLN A 333 3.46 22.31 -5.02
C GLN A 333 2.27 21.82 -4.18
N GLN A 334 1.10 22.42 -4.36
CA GLN A 334 -0.10 22.19 -3.53
C GLN A 334 -1.34 21.91 -4.37
N THR A 335 -1.16 21.41 -5.58
CA THR A 335 -2.25 21.07 -6.50
C THR A 335 -1.82 19.86 -7.30
N ILE A 336 -2.46 18.71 -7.06
CA ILE A 336 -2.23 17.50 -7.86
C ILE A 336 -3.04 17.59 -9.15
N ASP A 337 -4.34 17.82 -9.00
CA ASP A 337 -5.28 18.16 -10.06
C ASP A 337 -6.28 19.18 -9.49
N ALA A 338 -6.75 20.12 -10.29
CA ALA A 338 -7.69 21.16 -9.88
C ALA A 338 -9.10 21.00 -10.48
N GLU A 339 -9.34 19.94 -11.24
CA GLU A 339 -10.57 19.72 -12.00
C GLU A 339 -11.67 19.02 -11.19
N ASP A 340 -12.84 18.85 -11.81
CA ASP A 340 -13.97 18.13 -11.21
C ASP A 340 -13.62 16.64 -10.99
N PRO A 341 -14.05 16.01 -9.87
CA PRO A 341 -13.65 14.65 -9.55
C PRO A 341 -14.00 13.61 -10.63
N LYS A 342 -12.99 13.00 -11.25
CA LYS A 342 -13.09 11.94 -12.27
C LYS A 342 -11.74 11.23 -12.49
N SER A 343 -11.68 10.30 -13.44
CA SER A 343 -10.39 9.77 -13.89
C SER A 343 -9.66 10.79 -14.75
N VAL A 344 -8.38 11.01 -14.50
CA VAL A 344 -7.50 11.83 -15.36
C VAL A 344 -7.19 11.16 -16.71
N GLU A 345 -7.52 9.87 -16.83
CA GLU A 345 -7.38 9.07 -18.06
C GLU A 345 -8.61 9.16 -18.99
N TYR A 346 -9.64 9.93 -18.63
CA TYR A 346 -10.80 10.10 -19.51
C TYR A 346 -10.49 11.05 -20.68
N ASP A 347 -11.04 10.77 -21.87
CA ASP A 347 -10.87 11.58 -23.08
C ASP A 347 -11.20 13.07 -22.90
N ASP A 348 -12.06 13.41 -21.94
CA ASP A 348 -12.49 14.77 -21.64
C ASP A 348 -11.76 15.39 -20.43
N ALA A 349 -10.78 14.70 -19.84
CA ALA A 349 -9.89 15.24 -18.83
C ALA A 349 -8.95 16.27 -19.47
N ALA A 350 -8.75 17.39 -18.78
CA ALA A 350 -7.84 18.43 -19.25
C ALA A 350 -6.42 18.08 -18.81
N PHE A 351 -5.47 18.17 -19.73
CA PHE A 351 -4.04 18.04 -19.44
C PHE A 351 -3.41 19.44 -19.33
N ARG A 352 -2.94 19.82 -18.15
CA ARG A 352 -2.48 21.16 -17.74
C ARG A 352 -1.24 21.08 -16.84
N PRO A 353 -0.07 20.71 -17.39
CA PRO A 353 1.18 20.58 -16.63
C PRO A 353 1.67 21.87 -15.96
N ASP A 354 1.13 23.04 -16.34
CA ASP A 354 1.42 24.33 -15.70
C ASP A 354 0.62 24.56 -14.40
N ARG A 355 -0.45 23.79 -14.18
CA ARG A 355 -1.38 23.95 -13.06
C ARG A 355 -1.44 22.71 -12.17
N ASP A 356 -1.41 21.53 -12.76
CA ASP A 356 -1.68 20.25 -12.11
C ASP A 356 -0.40 19.42 -12.04
N ALA A 357 0.01 19.04 -10.84
CA ALA A 357 1.26 18.31 -10.66
C ALA A 357 1.25 16.91 -11.26
N ILE A 358 0.09 16.26 -11.36
CA ILE A 358 -0.02 14.94 -11.99
C ILE A 358 0.33 15.03 -13.48
N ASP A 359 -0.25 16.01 -14.20
CA ASP A 359 0.07 16.31 -15.59
C ASP A 359 1.52 16.78 -15.76
N PHE A 360 2.04 17.54 -14.80
CA PHE A 360 3.42 18.03 -14.82
C PHE A 360 4.42 16.87 -14.87
N TYR A 361 4.27 15.87 -14.00
CA TYR A 361 5.19 14.73 -14.00
C TYR A 361 4.91 13.79 -15.18
N GLU A 362 3.65 13.59 -15.56
CA GLU A 362 3.26 12.80 -16.73
C GLU A 362 3.92 13.34 -18.01
N SER A 363 3.96 14.67 -18.18
CA SER A 363 4.62 15.32 -19.32
C SER A 363 6.14 15.13 -19.39
N MET A 364 6.73 14.42 -18.43
CA MET A 364 8.15 14.06 -18.41
C MET A 364 8.36 12.55 -18.24
N GLU A 365 7.33 11.73 -18.44
CA GLU A 365 7.42 10.28 -18.30
C GLU A 365 8.61 9.71 -19.08
N GLY A 366 9.47 8.93 -18.42
CA GLY A 366 10.64 8.31 -19.02
C GLY A 366 11.81 9.25 -19.31
N MET A 367 11.63 10.57 -19.25
CA MET A 367 12.68 11.54 -19.57
C MET A 367 13.79 11.47 -18.53
N GLN A 368 15.02 11.77 -18.94
CA GLN A 368 16.08 12.10 -17.99
C GLN A 368 15.67 13.35 -17.20
N VAL A 369 15.41 13.17 -15.91
CA VAL A 369 15.15 14.25 -14.96
C VAL A 369 16.16 14.18 -13.82
N GLY A 370 16.23 15.23 -13.01
CA GLY A 370 17.04 15.21 -11.81
C GLY A 370 16.61 16.21 -10.76
N VAL A 371 17.11 15.98 -9.55
CA VAL A 371 17.01 16.91 -8.43
C VAL A 371 18.42 17.31 -8.01
N ARG A 372 18.63 18.61 -7.81
CA ARG A 372 19.92 19.15 -7.38
C ARG A 372 19.85 19.60 -5.93
N ASP A 373 20.88 19.23 -5.17
CA ASP A 373 21.03 19.56 -3.76
C ASP A 373 19.74 19.26 -2.97
N ALA A 374 19.13 18.11 -3.26
CA ALA A 374 17.78 17.76 -2.83
C ALA A 374 17.70 17.63 -1.30
N GLU A 375 16.59 18.06 -0.71
CA GLU A 375 16.34 17.92 0.73
C GLU A 375 15.53 16.65 0.98
N VAL A 376 16.00 15.82 1.92
CA VAL A 376 15.32 14.59 2.33
C VAL A 376 14.17 14.96 3.27
N VAL A 377 12.96 14.56 2.89
CA VAL A 377 11.71 14.92 3.59
C VAL A 377 10.99 13.72 4.19
N GLY A 378 11.45 12.51 3.88
CA GLY A 378 11.10 11.28 4.57
C GLY A 378 12.33 10.39 4.73
N PRO A 379 12.38 9.54 5.77
CA PRO A 379 13.51 8.65 5.96
C PRO A 379 13.61 7.60 4.84
N THR A 380 14.81 7.07 4.59
CA THR A 380 15.00 5.98 3.63
C THR A 380 14.18 4.75 4.02
N GLY A 381 13.28 4.32 3.13
CA GLY A 381 12.61 3.03 3.17
C GLY A 381 13.12 2.13 2.04
N TYR A 382 12.22 1.76 1.12
CA TYR A 382 12.63 1.26 -0.21
C TYR A 382 13.17 2.38 -1.10
N GLU A 383 12.68 3.59 -0.87
CA GLU A 383 12.97 4.81 -1.64
C GLU A 383 13.38 5.93 -0.69
N ILE A 384 13.92 7.03 -1.24
CA ILE A 384 14.21 8.26 -0.48
C ILE A 384 13.27 9.38 -0.97
N PRO A 385 12.27 9.77 -0.16
CA PRO A 385 11.44 10.93 -0.47
C PRO A 385 12.21 12.24 -0.36
N VAL A 386 12.23 13.01 -1.46
CA VAL A 386 12.94 14.28 -1.54
C VAL A 386 12.07 15.40 -2.12
N VAL A 387 12.48 16.63 -1.84
CA VAL A 387 12.07 17.82 -2.57
C VAL A 387 13.29 18.50 -3.19
N PRO A 388 13.13 19.25 -4.29
CA PRO A 388 14.21 20.09 -4.82
C PRO A 388 14.81 21.01 -3.76
N GLY A 389 16.12 21.24 -3.82
CA GLY A 389 16.83 22.13 -2.88
C GLY A 389 16.48 23.64 -3.01
N SER A 390 15.67 24.01 -3.99
CA SER A 390 15.19 25.36 -4.30
C SER A 390 13.72 25.56 -3.90
N ALA A 391 13.34 26.83 -3.68
CA ALA A 391 12.04 27.37 -3.24
C ALA A 391 10.86 26.38 -3.00
N VAL A 392 10.86 25.69 -1.85
CA VAL A 392 9.67 25.01 -1.31
C VAL A 392 8.84 26.00 -0.49
N GLU A 393 7.60 26.25 -0.91
CA GLU A 393 6.69 27.21 -0.25
C GLU A 393 5.79 26.56 0.82
N ALA A 394 5.70 25.22 0.79
CA ALA A 394 4.94 24.44 1.76
C ALA A 394 5.44 24.61 3.21
N THR A 395 4.55 24.35 4.17
CA THR A 395 4.91 24.37 5.58
C THR A 395 5.95 23.29 5.86
N ARG A 396 7.12 23.69 6.34
CA ARG A 396 8.19 22.77 6.75
C ARG A 396 7.96 22.29 8.17
N SER A 397 8.21 21.00 8.42
CA SER A 397 8.19 20.47 9.79
C SER A 397 9.42 20.96 10.56
N SER A 398 9.39 20.87 11.89
CA SER A 398 10.51 21.21 12.77
C SER A 398 11.75 20.35 12.50
N ALA A 399 11.57 19.13 12.00
CA ALA A 399 12.64 18.26 11.52
C ALA A 399 13.13 18.58 10.10
N GLY A 400 12.43 19.41 9.31
CA GLY A 400 12.80 19.69 7.92
C GLY A 400 12.10 18.81 6.88
N GLY A 401 11.02 18.13 7.26
CA GLY A 401 10.08 17.50 6.32
C GLY A 401 9.08 18.49 5.73
N VAL A 402 8.06 17.98 5.05
CA VAL A 402 6.93 18.80 4.54
C VAL A 402 5.65 18.37 5.24
N VAL A 403 4.98 19.31 5.91
CA VAL A 403 3.75 19.04 6.64
C VAL A 403 2.58 18.89 5.66
N TYR A 404 1.85 17.79 5.76
CA TYR A 404 0.58 17.60 5.06
C TYR A 404 -0.53 18.19 5.92
N GLY A 405 -0.83 19.48 5.68
CA GLY A 405 -1.68 20.28 6.57
C GLY A 405 -3.16 20.36 6.18
N GLY A 406 -3.56 19.71 5.08
CA GLY A 406 -4.93 19.71 4.58
C GLY A 406 -5.06 18.91 3.29
N TYR A 407 -6.28 18.49 2.95
CA TYR A 407 -6.58 17.83 1.67
C TYR A 407 -6.32 18.75 0.46
N ASP A 408 -6.35 20.06 0.65
CA ASP A 408 -5.98 21.09 -0.34
C ASP A 408 -4.49 21.46 -0.30
N GLN A 409 -3.67 20.73 0.48
CA GLN A 409 -2.23 20.92 0.63
C GLN A 409 -1.47 19.59 0.47
N PRO A 410 -1.48 18.98 -0.74
CA PRO A 410 -1.00 17.62 -0.97
C PRO A 410 0.52 17.42 -1.04
N ASN A 411 1.32 18.50 -0.97
CA ASN A 411 2.78 18.45 -1.12
C ASN A 411 3.21 17.70 -2.39
N ALA A 412 2.70 18.13 -3.54
CA ALA A 412 2.85 17.47 -4.83
C ALA A 412 4.25 17.65 -5.46
N MET A 413 5.09 18.54 -4.94
CA MET A 413 6.48 18.72 -5.39
C MET A 413 7.46 17.63 -4.93
N ARG A 414 6.99 16.63 -4.19
CA ARG A 414 7.83 15.50 -3.73
C ARG A 414 8.08 14.53 -4.88
N VAL A 415 9.27 13.96 -4.91
CA VAL A 415 9.65 12.85 -5.79
C VAL A 415 10.35 11.77 -4.97
N LEU A 416 10.13 10.51 -5.30
CA LEU A 416 10.76 9.38 -4.62
C LEU A 416 11.99 8.91 -5.40
N VAL A 417 13.18 8.95 -4.80
CA VAL A 417 14.39 8.40 -5.42
C VAL A 417 14.41 6.90 -5.23
N ASP A 418 14.52 6.14 -6.33
CA ASP A 418 14.44 4.67 -6.36
C ASP A 418 15.74 4.05 -6.91
N ASP A 419 16.06 2.82 -6.50
CA ASP A 419 17.24 2.05 -6.90
C ASP A 419 16.98 0.91 -7.90
N VAL A 420 15.83 0.91 -8.58
CA VAL A 420 15.51 -0.07 -9.65
C VAL A 420 16.63 -0.23 -10.69
N LEU A 421 17.36 0.84 -11.02
CA LEU A 421 18.49 0.81 -11.97
C LEU A 421 19.86 0.54 -11.32
N LEU A 422 19.89 0.34 -10.01
CA LEU A 422 21.07 0.09 -9.20
C LEU A 422 20.93 -1.27 -8.51
N PRO A 423 21.98 -1.77 -7.83
CA PRO A 423 21.83 -2.95 -7.00
C PRO A 423 20.79 -2.72 -5.90
N SER A 424 19.77 -3.58 -5.80
CA SER A 424 18.72 -3.46 -4.79
C SER A 424 19.27 -3.30 -3.36
N GLY A 425 18.73 -2.31 -2.64
CA GLY A 425 19.16 -1.91 -1.30
C GLY A 425 20.47 -1.12 -1.30
N SER A 426 20.79 -0.43 -2.40
CA SER A 426 22.00 0.40 -2.52
C SER A 426 21.77 1.85 -2.17
N LEU A 427 20.52 2.32 -2.07
CA LEU A 427 20.23 3.64 -1.52
C LEU A 427 20.85 3.78 -0.12
N PRO A 428 21.49 4.92 0.17
CA PRO A 428 22.01 5.19 1.49
C PRO A 428 20.88 5.38 2.51
N ASP A 429 21.15 5.02 3.77
CA ASP A 429 20.32 5.49 4.89
C ASP A 429 20.38 7.02 4.92
N ALA A 430 19.23 7.68 4.92
CA ALA A 430 19.06 9.12 5.03
C ALA A 430 17.88 9.41 5.96
N ASP A 431 18.08 10.31 6.90
CA ASP A 431 17.04 10.80 7.79
C ASP A 431 16.35 12.02 7.16
N VAL A 432 15.15 12.36 7.62
CA VAL A 432 14.59 13.69 7.36
C VAL A 432 15.62 14.73 7.79
N ARG A 433 15.74 15.84 7.03
CA ARG A 433 16.74 16.93 7.18
C ARG A 433 18.06 16.69 6.46
N ASP A 434 18.38 15.44 6.11
CA ASP A 434 19.56 15.17 5.31
C ASP A 434 19.44 15.80 3.92
N ARG A 435 20.57 15.86 3.22
CA ARG A 435 20.63 16.37 1.85
C ARG A 435 21.29 15.37 0.92
N LEU A 436 20.85 15.36 -0.33
CA LEU A 436 21.52 14.68 -1.42
C LEU A 436 22.29 15.74 -2.23
N PRO A 437 23.55 16.07 -1.87
CA PRO A 437 24.31 17.12 -2.55
C PRO A 437 24.63 16.75 -3.99
N GLY A 438 24.68 17.76 -4.86
CA GLY A 438 24.90 17.58 -6.29
C GLY A 438 23.64 17.13 -7.03
N LEU A 439 23.82 16.58 -8.23
CA LEU A 439 22.72 16.14 -9.09
C LEU A 439 22.48 14.63 -8.88
N VAL A 440 21.27 14.28 -8.46
CA VAL A 440 20.72 12.92 -8.57
C VAL A 440 19.83 12.89 -9.80
N ALA A 441 20.09 11.99 -10.74
CA ALA A 441 19.40 11.97 -12.03
C ALA A 441 19.18 10.56 -12.59
N GLY A 442 18.18 10.48 -13.45
CA GLY A 442 17.79 9.29 -14.20
C GLY A 442 16.40 9.44 -14.81
N PRO A 443 15.86 8.38 -15.40
CA PRO A 443 14.49 8.39 -15.92
C PRO A 443 13.47 8.71 -14.82
N LEU A 444 12.51 9.56 -15.12
CA LEU A 444 11.26 9.66 -14.36
C LEU A 444 10.40 8.44 -14.70
N ASP A 445 9.91 7.75 -13.70
CA ASP A 445 9.07 6.56 -13.83
C ASP A 445 7.89 6.67 -12.87
N TYR A 446 6.95 5.74 -12.95
CA TYR A 446 5.78 5.70 -12.11
C TYR A 446 5.50 4.29 -11.63
N SER A 447 5.30 4.11 -10.32
CA SER A 447 4.80 2.85 -9.77
C SER A 447 4.28 3.06 -8.34
N PHE A 448 3.39 2.16 -7.90
CA PHE A 448 2.79 2.23 -6.56
C PHE A 448 2.23 3.62 -6.22
N ALA A 449 1.51 4.19 -7.20
CA ALA A 449 0.85 5.48 -7.12
C ALA A 449 1.74 6.69 -6.81
N ASN A 450 3.01 6.64 -7.21
CA ASN A 450 3.96 7.71 -7.01
C ASN A 450 4.89 7.85 -8.23
N PHE A 451 5.26 9.10 -8.53
CA PHE A 451 6.33 9.41 -9.48
C PHE A 451 7.69 9.21 -8.83
N LYS A 452 8.60 8.57 -9.57
CA LYS A 452 9.87 8.09 -9.08
C LYS A 452 11.02 8.52 -9.96
N LEU A 453 12.09 8.99 -9.33
CA LEU A 453 13.36 9.24 -9.99
C LEU A 453 14.23 7.97 -9.88
N LEU A 454 14.39 7.25 -10.98
CA LEU A 454 15.22 6.05 -11.02
C LEU A 454 16.69 6.43 -11.06
N ALA A 455 17.36 6.46 -9.90
CA ALA A 455 18.73 6.94 -9.81
C ALA A 455 19.68 6.08 -10.66
N THR A 456 20.46 6.72 -11.54
CA THR A 456 21.48 6.01 -12.34
C THR A 456 22.82 5.86 -11.61
N GLN A 457 22.98 6.54 -10.47
CA GLN A 457 24.13 6.44 -9.59
C GLN A 457 23.67 6.50 -8.14
N VAL A 458 24.35 5.76 -7.26
CA VAL A 458 24.07 5.79 -5.83
C VAL A 458 24.30 7.21 -5.31
N PRO A 459 23.28 7.89 -4.77
CA PRO A 459 23.43 9.25 -4.27
C PRO A 459 24.32 9.26 -3.02
N THR A 460 24.99 10.39 -2.77
CA THR A 460 25.65 10.65 -1.50
C THR A 460 24.69 11.36 -0.56
N VAL A 461 24.85 11.13 0.75
CA VAL A 461 24.06 11.81 1.79
C VAL A 461 24.96 12.73 2.60
N GLU A 462 24.52 13.96 2.79
CA GLU A 462 25.05 14.91 3.76
C GLU A 462 24.12 14.94 4.99
N ASP A 463 24.68 14.55 6.13
CA ASP A 463 23.98 14.50 7.43
C ASP A 463 23.48 15.90 7.85
N GLY A 464 22.18 16.01 8.03
CA GLY A 464 21.47 17.22 8.45
C GLY A 464 21.55 17.49 9.96
N GLY A 465 22.11 16.54 10.74
CA GLY A 465 22.27 16.63 12.18
C GLY A 465 20.96 16.51 12.94
N LEU A 466 20.05 15.63 12.49
CA LEU A 466 18.81 15.35 13.19
C LEU A 466 19.11 14.57 14.50
N GLU A 467 18.52 15.00 15.62
CA GLU A 467 18.70 14.37 16.92
C GLU A 467 17.34 13.90 17.45
N ARG A 468 17.30 12.70 18.07
CA ARG A 468 16.10 12.17 18.72
C ARG A 468 15.72 13.04 19.91
N GLU A 469 14.47 13.47 19.95
CA GLU A 469 14.00 14.43 20.94
C GLU A 469 13.82 13.82 22.32
N VAL A 470 13.88 14.68 23.34
CA VAL A 470 13.61 14.29 24.72
C VAL A 470 12.66 15.29 25.33
N THR A 471 11.50 14.81 25.78
CA THR A 471 10.51 15.67 26.41
C THR A 471 11.02 16.24 27.73
N GLN A 472 10.39 17.35 28.15
CA GLN A 472 10.62 17.94 29.45
C GLN A 472 10.20 17.00 30.58
N PRO A 473 10.88 17.00 31.73
CA PRO A 473 10.47 16.14 32.85
C PRO A 473 9.11 16.60 33.42
N GLN A 474 8.22 15.64 33.69
CA GLN A 474 7.00 15.88 34.45
C GLN A 474 7.30 16.44 35.86
N HIS A 475 6.45 17.33 36.36
CA HIS A 475 6.50 17.73 37.77
C HIS A 475 5.79 16.70 38.68
N ASP A 476 6.13 16.70 39.97
CA ASP A 476 5.54 15.74 40.93
C ASP A 476 4.01 15.73 40.93
N ARG A 477 3.40 16.91 40.73
CA ARG A 477 1.94 17.13 40.76
C ARG A 477 1.23 16.87 39.44
N GLU A 478 1.97 16.63 38.38
CA GLU A 478 1.41 16.36 37.06
C GLU A 478 1.20 14.85 36.89
N LEU A 479 0.08 14.51 36.26
CA LEU A 479 -0.16 13.18 35.73
C LEU A 479 0.38 13.16 34.30
N SER A 480 1.35 12.30 34.02
CA SER A 480 1.85 12.10 32.66
C SER A 480 1.13 10.94 31.98
N VAL A 481 0.53 11.21 30.82
CA VAL A 481 -0.11 10.20 29.97
C VAL A 481 0.56 10.23 28.60
N ALA A 482 0.97 9.08 28.10
CA ALA A 482 1.56 8.94 26.77
C ALA A 482 0.75 7.99 25.89
N SER A 483 0.93 8.12 24.57
CA SER A 483 0.56 7.11 23.57
C SER A 483 1.82 6.69 22.82
N PHE A 484 1.94 5.40 22.51
CA PHE A 484 3.10 4.85 21.81
C PHE A 484 2.73 3.58 21.03
N ASN A 485 2.52 3.77 19.73
CA ASN A 485 2.44 2.67 18.78
C ASN A 485 3.82 2.00 18.66
N VAL A 486 3.91 0.70 18.95
CA VAL A 486 5.18 -0.06 18.96
C VAL A 486 5.39 -0.94 17.72
N GLU A 487 4.53 -0.79 16.71
CA GLU A 487 4.58 -1.42 15.39
C GLU A 487 4.73 -2.95 15.44
N ASN A 488 3.62 -3.66 15.48
CA ASN A 488 3.53 -5.13 15.44
C ASN A 488 4.47 -5.84 16.43
N LEU A 489 4.55 -5.35 17.67
CA LEU A 489 5.48 -5.88 18.66
C LEU A 489 5.02 -7.26 19.14
N ALA A 490 5.86 -8.28 18.98
CA ALA A 490 5.65 -9.67 19.35
C ALA A 490 6.88 -10.24 20.06
N PRO A 491 6.78 -11.38 20.78
CA PRO A 491 7.92 -11.94 21.51
C PRO A 491 9.07 -12.36 20.58
N GLY A 492 8.74 -12.66 19.32
CA GLY A 492 9.66 -13.07 18.27
C GLY A 492 10.53 -11.94 17.71
N ASN A 493 10.21 -10.66 17.93
CA ASN A 493 11.09 -9.57 17.51
C ASN A 493 12.43 -9.60 18.27
N ASP A 494 13.48 -9.12 17.60
CA ASP A 494 14.82 -9.02 18.17
C ASP A 494 14.82 -8.22 19.48
N GLN A 495 15.62 -8.65 20.46
CA GLN A 495 15.77 -7.95 21.74
C GLN A 495 16.17 -6.48 21.55
N GLY A 496 16.91 -6.17 20.47
CA GLY A 496 17.27 -4.79 20.14
C GLY A 496 16.08 -3.86 19.94
N LYS A 497 14.95 -4.33 19.36
CA LYS A 497 13.73 -3.52 19.23
C LYS A 497 13.14 -3.21 20.61
N PHE A 498 13.02 -4.23 21.48
CA PHE A 498 12.56 -4.04 22.87
C PHE A 498 13.46 -3.07 23.66
N ASP A 499 14.78 -3.21 23.55
CA ASP A 499 15.74 -2.35 24.26
C ASP A 499 15.64 -0.89 23.80
N ARG A 500 15.42 -0.66 22.50
CA ARG A 500 15.29 0.70 21.94
C ARG A 500 13.95 1.33 22.30
N LEU A 501 12.83 0.61 22.15
CA LEU A 501 11.51 1.06 22.60
C LEU A 501 11.52 1.40 24.10
N ALA A 502 12.11 0.53 24.94
CA ALA A 502 12.31 0.77 26.36
C ALA A 502 13.18 2.03 26.62
N GLY A 503 14.26 2.20 25.85
CA GLY A 503 15.09 3.40 25.89
C GLY A 503 14.30 4.67 25.63
N GLN A 504 13.38 4.65 24.66
CA GLN A 504 12.47 5.76 24.35
C GLN A 504 11.51 6.04 25.51
N VAL A 505 10.90 5.02 26.10
CA VAL A 505 10.03 5.16 27.29
C VAL A 505 10.77 5.81 28.47
N VAL A 506 12.00 5.38 28.74
CA VAL A 506 12.77 5.84 29.90
C VAL A 506 13.40 7.22 29.67
N THR A 507 14.05 7.40 28.52
CA THR A 507 14.89 8.57 28.25
C THR A 507 14.10 9.67 27.59
N ASN A 508 13.43 9.36 26.46
CA ASN A 508 12.80 10.34 25.59
C ASN A 508 11.43 10.79 26.13
N LEU A 509 10.61 9.85 26.61
CA LEU A 509 9.30 10.11 27.24
C LEU A 509 9.38 10.37 28.76
N ARG A 510 10.56 10.23 29.37
CA ARG A 510 10.79 10.47 30.81
C ARG A 510 9.91 9.61 31.75
N SER A 511 9.62 8.38 31.35
CA SER A 511 8.82 7.40 32.10
C SER A 511 7.46 7.94 32.55
N PRO A 512 6.48 8.06 31.63
CA PRO A 512 5.12 8.53 31.92
C PRO A 512 4.43 7.73 33.03
N ASP A 513 3.45 8.32 33.73
CA ASP A 513 2.67 7.62 34.76
C ASP A 513 1.75 6.55 34.12
N VAL A 514 1.18 6.84 32.94
CA VAL A 514 0.36 5.92 32.14
C VAL A 514 0.80 5.97 30.68
N ILE A 515 0.86 4.82 30.01
CA ILE A 515 1.15 4.71 28.58
C ILE A 515 0.03 3.88 27.93
N ALA A 516 -0.67 4.47 26.98
CA ALA A 516 -1.46 3.74 25.99
C ALA A 516 -0.49 3.19 24.95
N VAL A 517 -0.43 1.86 24.83
CA VAL A 517 0.46 1.17 23.90
C VAL A 517 -0.41 0.47 22.86
N GLU A 518 -0.23 0.85 21.62
CA GLU A 518 -0.90 0.29 20.45
C GLU A 518 -0.01 -0.78 19.79
N GLU A 519 -0.54 -1.55 18.83
CA GLU A 519 0.28 -2.47 18.01
C GLU A 519 0.99 -3.61 18.80
N VAL A 520 0.48 -3.98 19.98
CA VAL A 520 0.96 -5.16 20.73
C VAL A 520 0.36 -6.42 20.12
N GLN A 521 1.19 -7.40 19.78
CA GLN A 521 0.82 -8.73 19.29
C GLN A 521 0.69 -9.78 20.41
N ASP A 522 -0.02 -10.88 20.11
CA ASP A 522 -0.13 -12.01 21.02
C ASP A 522 1.21 -12.76 21.13
N ASN A 523 1.23 -13.82 21.93
CA ASN A 523 2.44 -14.56 22.22
C ASN A 523 2.98 -15.36 21.01
N SER A 524 2.19 -15.56 19.95
CA SER A 524 2.62 -16.26 18.72
C SER A 524 2.96 -15.30 17.58
N GLY A 525 2.71 -14.00 17.75
CA GLY A 525 2.98 -12.96 16.76
C GLY A 525 2.13 -13.18 15.50
N PRO A 526 2.67 -13.07 14.27
CA PRO A 526 1.87 -13.27 13.06
C PRO A 526 1.41 -14.72 12.81
N THR A 527 1.65 -15.65 13.75
CA THR A 527 1.34 -17.07 13.57
C THR A 527 -0.10 -17.35 13.99
N ASP A 528 -0.98 -17.62 13.03
CA ASP A 528 -2.38 -17.98 13.25
C ASP A 528 -2.53 -19.40 13.85
N ASP A 529 -2.43 -19.50 15.19
CA ASP A 529 -2.56 -20.75 15.96
C ASP A 529 -3.66 -20.72 17.04
N GLY A 530 -4.46 -19.65 17.07
CA GLY A 530 -5.55 -19.41 18.01
C GLY A 530 -5.12 -18.84 19.37
N THR A 531 -3.85 -18.47 19.54
CA THR A 531 -3.37 -17.72 20.70
C THR A 531 -3.88 -16.30 20.68
N VAL A 532 -4.39 -15.78 21.80
CA VAL A 532 -4.84 -14.38 21.93
C VAL A 532 -4.18 -13.61 23.07
N ASP A 533 -3.56 -14.35 24.01
CA ASP A 533 -2.84 -13.79 25.16
C ASP A 533 -1.57 -13.06 24.69
N SER A 534 -1.29 -11.91 25.30
CA SER A 534 -0.13 -11.06 24.98
C SER A 534 0.86 -10.90 26.16
N SER A 535 0.71 -11.72 27.20
CA SER A 535 1.54 -11.63 28.41
C SER A 535 3.04 -11.72 28.10
N ALA A 536 3.49 -12.61 27.21
CA ALA A 536 4.91 -12.75 26.89
C ALA A 536 5.48 -11.52 26.16
N THR A 537 4.69 -10.92 25.26
CA THR A 537 5.06 -9.67 24.57
C THR A 537 5.21 -8.54 25.58
N THR A 538 4.19 -8.38 26.42
CA THR A 538 4.07 -7.28 27.37
C THR A 538 5.10 -7.37 28.48
N ASP A 539 5.30 -8.56 29.06
CA ASP A 539 6.31 -8.81 30.09
C ASP A 539 7.73 -8.54 29.57
N LYS A 540 7.99 -8.88 28.30
CA LYS A 540 9.30 -8.62 27.67
C LYS A 540 9.55 -7.12 27.50
N LEU A 541 8.54 -6.32 27.15
CA LEU A 541 8.64 -4.86 27.09
C LEU A 541 8.87 -4.25 28.49
N ILE A 542 8.11 -4.67 29.50
CA ILE A 542 8.28 -4.19 30.88
C ILE A 542 9.69 -4.53 31.40
N ALA A 543 10.15 -5.77 31.19
CA ALA A 543 11.50 -6.17 31.58
C ALA A 543 12.59 -5.34 30.88
N ALA A 544 12.39 -4.98 29.61
CA ALA A 544 13.31 -4.11 28.88
C ALA A 544 13.31 -2.68 29.46
N ILE A 545 12.14 -2.13 29.83
CA ILE A 545 12.02 -0.83 30.49
C ILE A 545 12.78 -0.82 31.83
N GLU A 546 12.62 -1.85 32.67
CA GLU A 546 13.37 -1.99 33.92
C GLU A 546 14.87 -2.12 33.66
N ALA A 547 15.28 -2.90 32.65
CA ALA A 547 16.67 -3.07 32.27
C ALA A 547 17.32 -1.77 31.76
N ALA A 548 16.54 -0.90 31.10
CA ALA A 548 16.95 0.44 30.68
C ALA A 548 17.07 1.44 31.86
N GLY A 549 16.75 1.02 33.09
CA GLY A 549 16.77 1.87 34.29
C GLY A 549 15.46 2.61 34.55
N GLY A 550 14.39 2.22 33.85
CA GLY A 550 13.05 2.71 34.07
C GLY A 550 12.38 2.14 35.33
N PRO A 551 11.20 2.66 35.67
CA PRO A 551 10.38 2.16 36.77
C PRO A 551 9.64 0.88 36.36
N THR A 552 9.14 0.13 37.35
CA THR A 552 8.25 -1.00 37.11
C THR A 552 6.88 -0.52 36.67
N TYR A 553 6.42 -1.03 35.53
CA TYR A 553 5.04 -0.87 35.06
C TYR A 553 4.23 -2.13 35.35
N GLU A 554 2.94 -1.95 35.58
CA GLU A 554 1.94 -3.02 35.55
C GLU A 554 1.06 -2.80 34.31
N ALA A 555 0.75 -3.87 33.59
CA ALA A 555 -0.01 -3.83 32.35
C ALA A 555 -1.46 -4.27 32.53
N HIS A 556 -2.35 -3.64 31.78
CA HIS A 556 -3.78 -3.90 31.77
C HIS A 556 -4.28 -4.00 30.32
N TRP A 557 -4.93 -5.11 29.98
CA TRP A 557 -5.53 -5.33 28.66
C TRP A 557 -6.73 -6.29 28.76
N VAL A 558 -7.44 -6.47 27.66
CA VAL A 558 -8.46 -7.51 27.50
C VAL A 558 -8.08 -8.31 26.26
N ASP A 559 -7.92 -9.62 26.38
CA ASP A 559 -7.62 -10.48 25.24
C ASP A 559 -8.72 -10.34 24.16
N PRO A 560 -8.35 -10.21 22.88
CA PRO A 560 -9.32 -10.25 21.79
C PRO A 560 -10.01 -11.61 21.66
N GLN A 561 -11.12 -11.62 20.91
CA GLN A 561 -11.59 -12.89 20.35
C GLN A 561 -10.74 -13.22 19.13
N ASP A 562 -10.32 -14.47 19.02
CA ASP A 562 -9.51 -14.96 17.90
C ASP A 562 -10.17 -14.57 16.56
N LYS A 563 -9.42 -13.85 15.72
CA LYS A 563 -9.85 -13.39 14.37
C LYS A 563 -11.02 -12.40 14.34
N ALA A 564 -11.38 -11.79 15.46
CA ALA A 564 -12.48 -10.84 15.53
C ALA A 564 -12.03 -9.37 15.66
N ASP A 565 -10.75 -9.14 15.89
CA ASP A 565 -10.12 -7.82 15.94
C ASP A 565 -9.16 -7.70 14.74
N GLY A 566 -9.06 -6.49 14.19
CA GLY A 566 -8.21 -6.20 13.04
C GLY A 566 -6.71 -6.12 13.33
N GLY A 567 -5.94 -5.73 12.32
CA GLY A 567 -4.48 -5.63 12.38
C GLY A 567 -3.80 -6.71 11.53
N GLN A 568 -2.53 -7.00 11.81
CA GLN A 568 -1.80 -8.06 11.11
C GLN A 568 -2.53 -9.42 11.29
N PRO A 569 -2.85 -10.12 10.18
CA PRO A 569 -3.50 -11.42 10.24
C PRO A 569 -2.76 -12.40 11.15
N GLY A 570 -3.49 -13.06 12.05
CA GLY A 570 -2.96 -14.04 13.00
C GLY A 570 -2.39 -13.45 14.30
N GLY A 571 -2.07 -12.16 14.35
CA GLY A 571 -1.42 -11.55 15.53
C GLY A 571 -2.35 -10.95 16.59
N ASN A 572 -3.66 -10.97 16.35
CA ASN A 572 -4.72 -10.51 17.26
C ASN A 572 -4.47 -9.13 17.91
N ILE A 573 -3.97 -8.14 17.16
CA ILE A 573 -3.45 -6.85 17.68
C ILE A 573 -4.38 -6.19 18.71
N ARG A 574 -3.80 -5.60 19.77
CA ARG A 574 -4.57 -4.93 20.84
C ARG A 574 -3.90 -3.67 21.39
N ASN A 575 -4.70 -2.94 22.16
CA ASN A 575 -4.24 -1.84 23.02
C ASN A 575 -3.91 -2.38 24.42
N VAL A 576 -2.85 -1.84 25.03
CA VAL A 576 -2.41 -2.15 26.40
C VAL A 576 -2.23 -0.85 27.18
N LEU A 577 -2.71 -0.80 28.42
CA LEU A 577 -2.44 0.30 29.34
C LEU A 577 -1.32 -0.09 30.31
N LEU A 578 -0.14 0.51 30.17
CA LEU A 578 0.93 0.39 31.15
C LEU A 578 0.78 1.48 32.21
N HIS A 579 0.80 1.10 33.48
CA HIS A 579 0.76 2.04 34.60
C HIS A 579 2.02 1.92 35.46
N ARG A 580 2.59 3.05 35.86
CA ARG A 580 3.76 3.07 36.73
C ARG A 580 3.38 2.86 38.19
N THR A 581 4.12 2.02 38.91
CA THR A 581 3.76 1.56 40.27
C THR A 581 4.42 2.33 41.42
N ASP A 582 5.39 3.22 41.14
CA ASP A 582 6.16 3.96 42.15
C ASP A 582 5.65 5.40 42.42
N ARG A 583 4.43 5.71 41.97
CA ARG A 583 3.78 7.03 42.06
C ARG A 583 2.45 6.96 42.81
N ASP A 584 1.90 8.13 43.14
CA ASP A 584 0.56 8.26 43.75
C ASP A 584 -0.54 8.13 42.69
N ILE A 585 -0.54 6.98 42.01
CA ILE A 585 -1.51 6.55 41.00
C ILE A 585 -1.89 5.10 41.26
N ASP A 586 -3.19 4.85 41.44
CA ASP A 586 -3.71 3.48 41.57
C ASP A 586 -4.59 3.15 40.37
N PHE A 587 -4.42 1.96 39.79
CA PHE A 587 -5.39 1.39 38.85
C PHE A 587 -6.60 0.81 39.61
N VAL A 588 -7.81 1.00 39.08
CA VAL A 588 -9.02 0.51 39.72
C VAL A 588 -9.56 -0.72 38.99
N GLU A 589 -9.10 -1.90 39.41
CA GLU A 589 -9.47 -3.19 38.83
C GLU A 589 -10.94 -3.57 39.09
N ARG A 590 -11.68 -3.85 38.01
CA ARG A 590 -13.07 -4.37 38.00
C ARG A 590 -13.36 -5.25 36.78
N SER A 591 -12.34 -5.70 36.05
CA SER A 591 -12.55 -6.41 34.79
C SER A 591 -13.04 -7.84 34.99
N SER A 592 -13.96 -8.24 34.13
CA SER A 592 -14.36 -9.63 33.88
C SER A 592 -13.38 -10.35 32.94
N GLY A 593 -12.52 -9.61 32.23
CA GLY A 593 -11.60 -10.13 31.21
C GLY A 593 -12.28 -10.64 29.94
N ALA A 594 -13.60 -10.47 29.80
CA ALA A 594 -14.35 -10.97 28.65
C ALA A 594 -14.27 -9.99 27.46
N ALA A 595 -13.86 -10.49 26.30
CA ALA A 595 -13.64 -9.72 25.08
C ALA A 595 -14.91 -9.06 24.50
N ASP A 596 -16.09 -9.61 24.80
CA ASP A 596 -17.40 -9.13 24.36
C ASP A 596 -18.15 -8.32 25.44
N HIS A 597 -17.56 -8.15 26.62
CA HIS A 597 -18.16 -7.34 27.68
C HIS A 597 -17.83 -5.86 27.50
N GLU A 598 -18.89 -5.09 27.24
CA GLU A 598 -18.84 -3.64 27.18
C GLU A 598 -18.69 -3.01 28.58
N THR A 599 -17.83 -1.99 28.68
CA THR A 599 -17.82 -1.10 29.85
C THR A 599 -18.83 0.03 29.68
N SER A 600 -19.48 0.42 30.78
CA SER A 600 -20.42 1.53 30.81
C SER A 600 -20.10 2.48 31.97
N VAL A 601 -20.62 3.70 31.89
CA VAL A 601 -20.46 4.69 32.96
C VAL A 601 -21.58 4.55 33.99
N ALA A 602 -21.20 4.25 35.22
CA ALA A 602 -22.08 4.32 36.37
C ALA A 602 -21.67 5.47 37.31
N LYS A 603 -22.51 5.80 38.29
CA LYS A 603 -22.26 6.93 39.20
C LYS A 603 -22.45 6.54 40.66
N ASP A 604 -21.47 6.89 41.48
CA ASP A 604 -21.54 6.78 42.95
C ASP A 604 -21.48 8.17 43.61
N LYS A 605 -21.35 8.20 44.94
CA LYS A 605 -21.26 9.47 45.71
C LYS A 605 -19.99 10.27 45.41
N LYS A 606 -18.98 9.67 44.79
CA LYS A 606 -17.68 10.27 44.47
C LYS A 606 -17.56 10.68 43.00
N GLY A 607 -18.57 10.41 42.17
CA GLY A 607 -18.59 10.77 40.75
C GLY A 607 -18.82 9.55 39.84
N PRO A 608 -18.59 9.69 38.52
CA PRO A 608 -18.61 8.57 37.59
C PRO A 608 -17.57 7.51 37.96
N TYR A 609 -17.82 6.27 37.56
CA TYR A 609 -16.91 5.14 37.57
C TYR A 609 -17.26 4.18 36.43
N LEU A 610 -16.28 3.37 35.99
CA LEU A 610 -16.49 2.37 34.93
C LEU A 610 -17.01 1.05 35.51
N THR A 611 -17.94 0.40 34.82
CA THR A 611 -18.41 -0.94 35.22
C THR A 611 -17.35 -2.01 35.04
N GLU A 612 -16.51 -1.88 34.01
CA GLU A 612 -15.34 -2.74 33.74
C GLU A 612 -14.09 -1.85 33.62
N SER A 613 -12.99 -2.24 34.27
CA SER A 613 -11.70 -1.53 34.23
C SER A 613 -10.56 -2.52 34.51
N PRO A 614 -9.71 -2.85 33.52
CA PRO A 614 -9.82 -2.39 32.14
C PRO A 614 -11.11 -2.91 31.48
N GLY A 615 -11.69 -2.11 30.59
CA GLY A 615 -12.93 -2.44 29.89
C GLY A 615 -12.88 -2.05 28.42
N ARG A 616 -13.66 -2.74 27.57
CA ARG A 616 -13.76 -2.43 26.14
C ARG A 616 -14.88 -1.43 25.86
N VAL A 617 -14.65 -0.53 24.92
CA VAL A 617 -15.65 0.45 24.46
C VAL A 617 -16.43 -0.14 23.31
N ALA A 618 -17.75 -0.26 23.46
CA ALA A 618 -18.68 -0.76 22.45
C ALA A 618 -18.18 -1.99 21.64
N PRO A 619 -17.70 -3.08 22.28
CA PRO A 619 -17.07 -4.20 21.59
C PRO A 619 -17.99 -4.96 20.62
N SER A 620 -19.31 -4.77 20.73
CA SER A 620 -20.31 -5.34 19.82
C SER A 620 -20.74 -4.40 18.70
N SER A 621 -20.17 -3.19 18.61
CA SER A 621 -20.50 -2.24 17.54
C SER A 621 -19.85 -2.67 16.23
N GLU A 622 -20.61 -2.59 15.14
CA GLU A 622 -20.12 -2.83 13.78
C GLU A 622 -19.04 -1.83 13.37
N ALA A 623 -18.94 -0.68 14.06
CA ALA A 623 -17.85 0.27 13.86
C ALA A 623 -16.45 -0.37 14.04
N PHE A 624 -16.35 -1.42 14.86
CA PHE A 624 -15.10 -2.14 15.13
C PHE A 624 -15.05 -3.52 14.46
N ALA A 625 -15.90 -3.77 13.44
CA ALA A 625 -15.77 -4.96 12.61
C ALA A 625 -14.38 -5.01 11.97
N ASP A 626 -13.68 -6.14 12.11
CA ASP A 626 -12.31 -6.34 11.64
C ASP A 626 -11.33 -5.21 12.03
N SER A 627 -11.55 -4.59 13.19
CA SER A 627 -10.71 -3.52 13.75
C SER A 627 -10.46 -3.70 15.25
N ARG A 628 -9.46 -2.99 15.77
CA ARG A 628 -9.06 -3.08 17.18
C ARG A 628 -10.09 -2.34 18.04
N LYS A 629 -10.62 -3.01 19.06
CA LYS A 629 -11.61 -2.39 19.96
C LYS A 629 -10.88 -1.54 21.03
N PRO A 630 -11.31 -0.31 21.31
CA PRO A 630 -10.67 0.54 22.31
C PRO A 630 -10.70 -0.05 23.73
N LEU A 631 -9.68 0.28 24.52
CA LEU A 631 -9.53 -0.14 25.90
C LEU A 631 -9.59 1.08 26.82
N VAL A 632 -10.31 1.03 27.93
CA VAL A 632 -10.35 2.12 28.91
C VAL A 632 -10.13 1.65 30.34
N GLY A 633 -9.38 2.43 31.12
CA GLY A 633 -9.11 2.19 32.54
C GLY A 633 -9.49 3.36 33.45
N GLU A 634 -9.94 3.06 34.68
CA GLU A 634 -10.11 4.03 35.77
C GLU A 634 -8.85 4.07 36.65
N TYR A 635 -8.35 5.28 36.89
CA TYR A 635 -7.22 5.55 37.77
C TYR A 635 -7.63 6.45 38.94
N ARG A 636 -6.87 6.37 40.04
CA ARG A 636 -6.86 7.36 41.12
C ARG A 636 -5.50 8.02 41.21
N PHE A 637 -5.37 9.21 40.64
CA PHE A 637 -4.16 10.01 40.79
C PHE A 637 -4.33 11.01 41.92
N ARG A 638 -3.54 10.89 43.00
CA ARG A 638 -3.62 11.79 44.17
C ARG A 638 -5.04 11.93 44.74
N GLY A 639 -5.78 10.82 44.69
CA GLY A 639 -7.18 10.69 45.12
C GLY A 639 -8.22 11.24 44.14
N GLU A 640 -7.84 11.80 43.00
CA GLU A 640 -8.74 12.23 41.93
C GLU A 640 -8.98 11.09 40.93
N ARG A 641 -10.23 10.90 40.50
CA ARG A 641 -10.54 9.93 39.43
C ARG A 641 -10.13 10.49 38.07
N VAL A 642 -9.44 9.68 37.28
CA VAL A 642 -9.09 9.97 35.88
C VAL A 642 -9.36 8.71 35.06
N PHE A 643 -9.89 8.89 33.86
CA PHE A 643 -10.13 7.79 32.92
C PHE A 643 -9.18 7.94 31.73
N VAL A 644 -8.55 6.84 31.29
CA VAL A 644 -7.66 6.85 30.13
C VAL A 644 -8.14 5.78 29.17
N ALA A 645 -8.51 6.19 27.96
CA ALA A 645 -8.88 5.30 26.85
C ALA A 645 -7.74 5.24 25.84
N ALA A 646 -7.30 4.02 25.51
CA ALA A 646 -6.38 3.71 24.44
C ALA A 646 -7.16 3.33 23.18
N VAL A 647 -6.88 3.99 22.06
CA VAL A 647 -7.58 3.78 20.78
C VAL A 647 -6.59 3.35 19.70
N HIS A 648 -7.09 2.55 18.76
CA HIS A 648 -6.35 2.22 17.55
C HIS A 648 -7.36 1.93 16.43
N PHE A 649 -7.64 2.93 15.59
CA PHE A 649 -8.72 2.88 14.61
C PHE A 649 -8.31 2.16 13.32
N SER A 650 -9.29 1.91 12.44
CA SER A 650 -9.02 1.28 11.14
C SER A 650 -8.02 2.09 10.33
N SER A 651 -7.11 1.43 9.61
CA SER A 651 -6.14 2.11 8.75
C SER A 651 -6.83 2.77 7.55
N LYS A 652 -6.10 3.65 6.85
CA LYS A 652 -6.54 4.34 5.63
C LYS A 652 -6.53 3.45 4.37
N GLY A 653 -6.41 2.12 4.54
CA GLY A 653 -6.36 1.18 3.43
C GLY A 653 -7.64 1.18 2.61
N GLY A 654 -7.53 1.25 1.28
CA GLY A 654 -8.66 1.34 0.36
C GLY A 654 -9.07 2.78 -0.01
N ASP A 655 -8.40 3.79 0.54
CA ASP A 655 -8.46 5.17 0.00
C ASP A 655 -7.70 5.24 -1.33
N ASP A 656 -8.16 6.09 -2.24
CA ASP A 656 -7.41 6.42 -3.46
C ASP A 656 -6.08 7.10 -3.08
N PRO A 657 -5.00 6.81 -3.81
CA PRO A 657 -3.70 7.42 -3.54
C PRO A 657 -3.62 8.87 -4.02
N LEU A 658 -2.65 9.63 -3.49
CA LEU A 658 -2.47 11.05 -3.83
C LEU A 658 -2.24 11.27 -5.33
N PHE A 659 -1.35 10.50 -5.96
CA PHE A 659 -1.10 10.54 -7.41
C PHE A 659 -1.79 9.39 -8.15
N GLY A 660 -3.00 8.99 -7.72
CA GLY A 660 -3.80 8.01 -8.45
C GLY A 660 -4.51 8.59 -9.67
N ARG A 661 -5.02 7.72 -10.54
CA ARG A 661 -5.80 8.15 -11.71
C ARG A 661 -7.12 8.80 -11.35
N TRP A 662 -7.68 8.49 -10.18
CA TRP A 662 -8.91 9.10 -9.68
C TRP A 662 -8.55 10.36 -8.90
N GLN A 663 -8.85 11.51 -9.48
CA GLN A 663 -8.65 12.81 -8.86
C GLN A 663 -9.98 13.54 -8.75
N GLN A 664 -10.35 14.15 -7.62
CA GLN A 664 -9.65 14.10 -6.34
C GLN A 664 -9.76 12.71 -5.68
N PRO A 665 -8.79 12.29 -4.84
CA PRO A 665 -8.81 10.98 -4.19
C PRO A 665 -10.05 10.74 -3.33
N VAL A 666 -10.74 9.62 -3.54
CA VAL A 666 -11.85 9.16 -2.69
C VAL A 666 -11.30 8.49 -1.44
N ARG A 667 -11.77 8.94 -0.26
CA ARG A 667 -11.32 8.45 1.05
C ARG A 667 -12.36 7.51 1.67
N SER A 668 -12.59 6.37 1.01
CA SER A 668 -13.68 5.44 1.37
C SER A 668 -13.53 4.85 2.78
N SER A 669 -12.32 4.79 3.32
CA SER A 669 -12.04 4.27 4.66
C SER A 669 -12.49 5.21 5.80
N GLU A 670 -12.78 6.49 5.51
CA GLU A 670 -13.19 7.48 6.53
C GLU A 670 -14.49 7.08 7.23
N ASP A 671 -15.43 6.45 6.53
CA ASP A 671 -16.74 6.07 7.07
C ASP A 671 -16.62 5.17 8.31
N ALA A 672 -15.72 4.17 8.26
CA ALA A 672 -15.47 3.29 9.41
C ALA A 672 -14.89 4.08 10.59
N ARG A 673 -13.92 4.97 10.33
CA ARG A 673 -13.28 5.80 11.35
C ARG A 673 -14.25 6.81 11.96
N HIS A 674 -15.17 7.37 11.18
CA HIS A 674 -16.24 8.24 11.67
C HIS A 674 -17.11 7.52 12.70
N GLU A 675 -17.55 6.29 12.41
CA GLU A 675 -18.37 5.53 13.35
C GLU A 675 -17.57 5.10 14.59
N GLN A 676 -16.29 4.74 14.45
CA GLN A 676 -15.40 4.46 15.59
C GLN A 676 -15.23 5.69 16.49
N ALA A 677 -15.05 6.87 15.91
CA ALA A 677 -15.00 8.14 16.63
C ALA A 677 -16.28 8.42 17.41
N ARG A 678 -17.46 8.12 16.83
CA ARG A 678 -18.76 8.27 17.52
C ARG A 678 -18.88 7.37 18.74
N GLU A 679 -18.44 6.12 18.67
CA GLU A 679 -18.50 5.17 19.80
C GLU A 679 -17.59 5.60 20.96
N VAL A 680 -16.34 6.00 20.65
CA VAL A 680 -15.43 6.52 21.68
C VAL A 680 -15.96 7.82 22.26
N ARG A 681 -16.54 8.67 21.43
CA ARG A 681 -17.16 9.92 21.86
C ARG A 681 -18.38 9.69 22.76
N ALA A 682 -19.19 8.67 22.51
CA ALA A 682 -20.34 8.33 23.36
C ALA A 682 -19.92 8.03 24.80
N LEU A 683 -18.81 7.30 25.00
CA LEU A 683 -18.24 7.08 26.33
C LEU A 683 -17.83 8.39 27.03
N ALA A 684 -17.20 9.30 26.29
CA ALA A 684 -16.83 10.63 26.79
C ALA A 684 -18.06 11.45 27.21
N ASP A 685 -19.13 11.39 26.42
CA ASP A 685 -20.40 12.06 26.72
C ASP A 685 -21.09 11.47 27.95
N ASP A 686 -21.07 10.15 28.12
CA ASP A 686 -21.61 9.49 29.31
C ASP A 686 -20.84 9.90 30.58
N LEU A 687 -19.50 10.01 30.50
CA LEU A 687 -18.68 10.53 31.59
C LEU A 687 -19.05 11.98 31.94
N LEU A 688 -19.20 12.85 30.93
CA LEU A 688 -19.54 14.27 31.10
C LEU A 688 -20.99 14.47 31.58
N ALA A 689 -21.92 13.62 31.15
CA ALA A 689 -23.30 13.61 31.62
C ALA A 689 -23.38 13.19 33.09
N ALA A 690 -22.58 12.22 33.51
CA ALA A 690 -22.48 11.79 34.90
C ALA A 690 -21.78 12.86 35.77
N ASP A 691 -20.72 13.50 35.28
CA ASP A 691 -20.05 14.63 35.92
C ASP A 691 -19.44 15.57 34.87
N PRO A 692 -19.93 16.81 34.73
CA PRO A 692 -19.36 17.79 33.80
C PRO A 692 -17.91 18.18 34.10
N GLN A 693 -17.32 17.71 35.19
CA GLN A 693 -15.90 17.87 35.54
C GLN A 693 -15.12 16.55 35.47
N ALA A 694 -15.67 15.52 34.83
CA ALA A 694 -14.98 14.26 34.59
C ALA A 694 -13.64 14.51 33.88
N LYS A 695 -12.58 13.95 34.45
CA LYS A 695 -11.21 14.03 33.90
C LYS A 695 -10.99 12.77 33.08
N PHE A 696 -10.90 12.92 31.77
CA PHE A 696 -10.65 11.78 30.90
C PHE A 696 -9.75 12.15 29.73
N VAL A 697 -8.98 11.17 29.28
CA VAL A 697 -8.02 11.24 28.18
C VAL A 697 -8.36 10.14 27.19
N VAL A 698 -8.38 10.46 25.91
CA VAL A 698 -8.36 9.49 24.82
C VAL A 698 -7.00 9.64 24.15
N ALA A 699 -6.22 8.57 24.07
CA ALA A 699 -4.87 8.59 23.53
C ALA A 699 -4.67 7.40 22.60
N GLY A 700 -4.06 7.62 21.43
CA GLY A 700 -3.72 6.55 20.51
C GLY A 700 -3.80 6.91 19.05
N ASP A 701 -3.62 5.89 18.24
CA ASP A 701 -3.64 5.98 16.78
C ASP A 701 -5.07 6.05 16.27
N VAL A 702 -5.50 7.25 15.88
CA VAL A 702 -6.83 7.49 15.28
C VAL A 702 -6.81 7.17 13.79
N ASN A 703 -5.63 6.92 13.22
CA ASN A 703 -5.40 6.69 11.79
C ASN A 703 -6.00 7.80 10.93
N ASP A 704 -6.06 9.04 11.44
CA ASP A 704 -6.58 10.18 10.69
C ASP A 704 -5.97 11.50 11.12
N PHE A 705 -6.16 12.53 10.31
CA PHE A 705 -5.48 13.81 10.49
C PHE A 705 -6.16 14.71 11.53
N GLU A 706 -5.42 15.68 12.07
CA GLU A 706 -5.97 16.68 12.99
C GLU A 706 -6.89 17.71 12.32
N PHE A 707 -6.98 17.72 10.99
CA PHE A 707 -7.98 18.49 10.26
C PHE A 707 -9.13 17.63 9.71
N SER A 708 -9.14 16.32 10.00
CA SER A 708 -10.14 15.41 9.45
C SER A 708 -11.50 15.50 10.17
N GLU A 709 -12.54 15.02 9.49
CA GLU A 709 -13.87 14.89 10.08
C GLU A 709 -13.89 13.88 11.23
N THR A 710 -13.12 12.79 11.17
CA THR A 710 -12.95 11.83 12.29
C THR A 710 -12.51 12.52 13.57
N SER A 711 -11.44 13.32 13.51
CA SER A 711 -10.94 14.05 14.67
C SER A 711 -11.96 15.10 15.13
N ASP A 712 -12.67 15.74 14.20
CA ASP A 712 -13.73 16.70 14.52
C ASP A 712 -14.93 16.07 15.26
N ILE A 713 -15.35 14.86 14.87
CA ILE A 713 -16.39 14.06 15.52
C ILE A 713 -15.97 13.71 16.95
N LEU A 714 -14.76 13.17 17.10
CA LEU A 714 -14.23 12.75 18.41
C LEU A 714 -14.08 13.94 19.36
N ALA A 715 -13.69 15.11 18.84
CA ALA A 715 -13.52 16.34 19.62
C ALA A 715 -14.82 17.14 19.88
N ASP A 716 -15.94 16.80 19.21
CA ASP A 716 -17.22 17.54 19.24
C ASP A 716 -17.22 18.94 18.61
N ILE A 717 -16.40 19.19 17.59
CA ILE A 717 -16.26 20.58 17.11
C ILE A 717 -17.25 20.97 16.01
N VAL A 718 -17.92 20.00 15.37
CA VAL A 718 -18.94 20.24 14.31
C VAL A 718 -20.33 20.51 14.90
N GLU A 719 -20.75 19.77 15.94
CA GLU A 719 -22.10 19.85 16.53
C GLU A 719 -22.27 20.98 17.57
N GLY A 720 -21.75 22.16 17.23
CA GLY A 720 -21.98 23.37 18.03
C GLY A 720 -21.14 23.42 19.31
N SER A 721 -19.83 23.12 19.21
CA SER A 721 -18.74 23.46 20.14
C SER A 721 -19.19 23.77 21.57
N GLY A 722 -19.83 22.78 22.18
CA GLY A 722 -20.44 22.90 23.49
C GLY A 722 -19.37 23.07 24.56
N THR A 723 -19.84 23.28 25.78
CA THR A 723 -18.98 23.25 26.97
C THR A 723 -18.34 21.86 27.23
N THR A 724 -18.75 20.84 26.45
CA THR A 724 -18.35 19.43 26.48
C THR A 724 -17.22 19.07 25.52
N ALA A 725 -16.98 19.90 24.49
CA ALA A 725 -15.99 19.62 23.44
C ALA A 725 -14.57 19.44 24.00
N MET A 726 -13.91 18.38 23.53
CA MET A 726 -12.56 17.99 23.95
C MET A 726 -11.50 18.80 23.23
N THR A 727 -10.31 18.88 23.83
CA THR A 727 -9.15 19.48 23.15
C THR A 727 -8.33 18.38 22.49
N ASP A 728 -8.26 18.39 21.16
CA ASP A 728 -7.28 17.65 20.36
C ASP A 728 -5.90 18.33 20.51
N LEU A 729 -4.96 17.66 21.19
CA LEU A 729 -3.69 18.27 21.58
C LEU A 729 -2.74 18.59 20.41
N PRO A 730 -2.61 17.75 19.34
CA PRO A 730 -1.94 18.14 18.10
C PRO A 730 -2.32 19.54 17.58
N ARG A 731 -3.62 19.89 17.59
CA ARG A 731 -4.10 21.21 17.12
C ARG A 731 -3.62 22.39 17.98
N THR A 732 -3.08 22.13 19.16
CA THR A 732 -2.53 23.15 20.07
C THR A 732 -1.09 23.53 19.75
N LEU A 733 -0.39 22.69 18.97
CA LEU A 733 0.97 22.94 18.52
C LEU A 733 1.01 23.87 17.29
N PRO A 734 2.14 24.57 17.05
CA PRO A 734 2.41 25.23 15.78
C PRO A 734 2.32 24.25 14.60
N PRO A 735 1.91 24.67 13.39
CA PRO A 735 1.81 23.78 12.24
C PRO A 735 3.06 22.95 11.94
N SER A 736 4.26 23.51 12.15
CA SER A 736 5.54 22.81 11.93
C SER A 736 5.77 21.62 12.87
N GLU A 737 5.04 21.53 13.98
CA GLU A 737 5.17 20.47 15.00
C GLU A 737 4.01 19.47 14.93
N ARG A 738 3.14 19.53 13.90
CA ARG A 738 1.96 18.64 13.79
C ARG A 738 2.25 17.44 12.90
N TRP A 739 2.99 16.49 13.45
CA TRP A 739 3.26 15.24 12.77
C TRP A 739 3.65 14.17 13.78
N THR A 740 3.16 12.95 13.61
CA THR A 740 3.54 11.76 14.37
C THR A 740 4.02 10.64 13.45
N TYR A 741 3.86 10.82 12.14
CA TYR A 741 4.09 9.82 11.10
C TYR A 741 4.69 10.49 9.86
N VAL A 742 5.53 9.78 9.11
CA VAL A 742 6.07 10.25 7.83
C VAL A 742 5.78 9.23 6.73
N TYR A 743 4.89 9.58 5.79
CA TYR A 743 4.45 8.70 4.70
C TYR A 743 4.81 9.28 3.34
N ASP A 744 5.59 8.56 2.54
CA ASP A 744 6.09 9.02 1.24
C ASP A 744 6.78 10.40 1.29
N GLY A 745 7.24 10.85 2.45
CA GLY A 745 7.81 12.19 2.67
C GLY A 745 6.82 13.28 3.09
N ASN A 746 5.57 12.92 3.38
CA ASN A 746 4.61 13.78 4.09
C ASN A 746 4.73 13.59 5.60
N SER A 747 5.04 14.64 6.34
CA SER A 747 4.90 14.69 7.79
C SER A 747 3.40 14.88 8.14
N GLN A 748 2.80 13.90 8.80
CA GLN A 748 1.36 13.77 9.04
C GLN A 748 1.06 13.43 10.50
N VAL A 749 -0.09 13.85 11.03
CA VAL A 749 -0.63 13.37 12.30
C VAL A 749 -1.52 12.16 12.04
N LEU A 750 -1.28 11.06 12.76
CA LEU A 750 -2.21 9.92 12.87
C LEU A 750 -2.53 9.60 14.33
N ASP A 751 -1.59 9.88 15.22
CA ASP A 751 -1.74 9.64 16.65
C ASP A 751 -2.21 10.92 17.33
N HIS A 752 -3.16 10.76 18.25
CA HIS A 752 -3.76 11.88 18.96
C HIS A 752 -3.79 11.64 20.46
N ILE A 753 -3.73 12.74 21.22
CA ILE A 753 -4.20 12.79 22.59
C ILE A 753 -5.31 13.83 22.67
N PHE A 754 -6.51 13.41 23.07
CA PHE A 754 -7.63 14.29 23.37
C PHE A 754 -7.86 14.36 24.87
N VAL A 755 -8.12 15.57 25.38
CA VAL A 755 -8.37 15.79 26.81
C VAL A 755 -9.72 16.45 27.05
N SER A 756 -10.38 16.03 28.13
CA SER A 756 -11.67 16.59 28.54
C SER A 756 -11.59 18.09 28.86
N PRO A 757 -12.72 18.83 28.83
CA PRO A 757 -12.74 20.24 29.21
C PRO A 757 -12.15 20.54 30.60
N ALA A 758 -12.26 19.60 31.55
CA ALA A 758 -11.71 19.73 32.90
C ALA A 758 -10.18 19.67 32.95
N LEU A 759 -9.54 19.15 31.90
CA LEU A 759 -8.09 19.01 31.74
C LEU A 759 -7.50 20.04 30.78
N ALA A 760 -8.34 20.84 30.10
CA ALA A 760 -7.89 21.77 29.06
C ALA A 760 -7.36 23.11 29.63
N THR A 761 -7.85 23.59 30.77
CA THR A 761 -7.45 24.90 31.32
C THR A 761 -7.44 24.98 32.85
N LEU A 762 -6.52 25.78 33.40
CA LEU A 762 -6.43 26.08 34.83
C LEU A 762 -7.42 27.15 35.31
N ASP A 763 -8.26 27.72 34.43
CA ASP A 763 -9.21 28.78 34.80
C ASP A 763 -10.45 28.24 35.53
N SER A 764 -10.36 28.22 36.86
CA SER A 764 -11.45 27.77 37.74
C SER A 764 -12.74 28.58 37.66
N LYS A 765 -12.73 29.76 37.01
CA LYS A 765 -13.93 30.62 36.82
C LYS A 765 -14.69 30.31 35.54
N LYS A 766 -14.10 29.52 34.64
CA LYS A 766 -14.70 29.06 33.38
C LYS A 766 -14.72 27.54 33.32
N LYS A 767 -15.30 26.91 34.34
CA LYS A 767 -15.59 25.48 34.33
C LYS A 767 -16.40 25.19 33.06
N ASN A 768 -15.87 24.35 32.19
CA ASN A 768 -16.46 23.97 30.90
C ASN A 768 -16.44 25.10 29.86
N ALA A 769 -15.26 25.67 29.61
CA ALA A 769 -15.06 26.69 28.58
C ALA A 769 -15.06 26.16 27.14
N GLY A 770 -15.31 24.86 26.93
CA GLY A 770 -15.03 24.16 25.68
C GLY A 770 -13.53 23.88 25.51
N PRO A 771 -13.07 23.62 24.26
CA PRO A 771 -11.70 23.22 23.98
C PRO A 771 -10.71 24.36 24.21
N PHE A 772 -9.49 24.02 24.64
CA PHE A 772 -8.41 24.98 24.69
C PHE A 772 -8.04 25.45 23.28
N ARG A 773 -7.89 26.76 23.12
CA ARG A 773 -7.47 27.39 21.87
C ARG A 773 -6.27 28.30 22.14
N PRO A 774 -5.11 28.06 21.50
CA PRO A 774 -3.95 28.93 21.62
C PRO A 774 -4.30 30.41 21.40
N GLY A 775 -3.66 31.31 22.16
CA GLY A 775 -3.83 32.76 22.01
C GLY A 775 -5.11 33.38 22.59
N LYS A 776 -6.05 32.59 23.15
CA LYS A 776 -7.30 33.10 23.77
C LYS A 776 -7.16 33.58 25.23
N GLY A 777 -5.94 33.70 25.75
CA GLY A 777 -5.64 34.30 27.06
C GLY A 777 -5.85 33.37 28.28
N HIS A 778 -6.14 32.09 28.05
CA HIS A 778 -6.21 31.08 29.11
C HIS A 778 -4.84 30.43 29.33
N ARG A 779 -4.54 30.03 30.58
CA ARG A 779 -3.39 29.17 30.86
C ARG A 779 -3.81 27.72 30.65
N PRO A 780 -3.10 26.92 29.82
CA PRO A 780 -3.39 25.50 29.69
C PRO A 780 -3.15 24.80 31.04
N ALA A 781 -3.93 23.75 31.30
CA ALA A 781 -3.68 22.83 32.42
C ALA A 781 -2.77 21.67 32.02
N PHE A 782 -2.08 21.81 30.88
CA PHE A 782 -1.23 20.78 30.33
C PHE A 782 0.00 21.37 29.66
N THR A 783 1.03 20.53 29.53
CA THR A 783 2.06 20.64 28.51
C THR A 783 2.00 19.40 27.65
N TYR A 784 2.15 19.54 26.35
CA TYR A 784 2.03 18.44 25.39
C TYR A 784 3.21 18.49 24.42
N ASP A 785 3.66 17.31 24.02
CA ASP A 785 4.82 17.10 23.17
C ASP A 785 4.56 15.88 22.28
N ILE A 786 4.87 16.02 20.99
CA ILE A 786 5.13 14.87 20.12
C ILE A 786 6.63 14.68 20.17
N VAL A 787 7.11 13.54 20.64
CA VAL A 787 8.53 13.36 20.93
C VAL A 787 9.15 12.68 19.71
N HIS A 788 9.77 13.46 18.83
CA HIS A 788 10.28 12.96 17.55
C HIS A 788 11.49 12.05 17.74
N THR A 789 11.21 10.74 17.80
CA THR A 789 12.21 9.71 18.07
C THR A 789 12.24 8.64 17.02
N ASN A 790 11.29 8.56 16.09
CA ASN A 790 11.04 7.41 15.23
C ASN A 790 10.76 7.82 13.80
N SER A 791 9.63 8.48 13.56
CA SER A 791 9.10 8.72 12.21
C SER A 791 10.06 9.45 11.25
N PRO A 792 11.02 10.30 11.68
CA PRO A 792 11.92 10.97 10.75
C PRO A 792 13.27 10.26 10.51
N PHE A 793 13.56 9.13 11.19
CA PHE A 793 14.87 8.45 11.13
C PHE A 793 14.81 7.21 10.22
N ALA A 794 15.86 6.89 9.47
CA ALA A 794 15.93 5.68 8.63
C ALA A 794 16.08 4.38 9.44
N ASP A 795 16.56 4.46 10.68
CA ASP A 795 16.70 3.30 11.57
C ASP A 795 15.54 3.17 12.55
N GLN A 796 14.30 3.26 12.07
CA GLN A 796 13.07 3.21 12.86
C GLN A 796 12.97 1.98 13.79
N ASP A 797 12.36 2.17 14.96
CA ASP A 797 11.87 1.07 15.82
C ASP A 797 10.36 0.86 15.70
N SER A 798 9.67 1.95 15.37
CA SER A 798 8.30 2.09 14.93
C SER A 798 8.31 3.23 13.90
N ASP A 799 7.35 3.21 13.01
CA ASP A 799 7.04 4.26 12.05
C ASP A 799 6.29 5.46 12.68
N HIS A 800 5.83 5.33 13.92
CA HIS A 800 5.16 6.38 14.69
C HIS A 800 6.05 7.01 15.77
N ASP A 801 5.93 8.32 15.94
CA ASP A 801 6.49 9.05 17.08
C ASP A 801 5.56 8.96 18.30
N PRO A 802 6.10 8.67 19.49
CA PRO A 802 5.31 8.68 20.70
C PRO A 802 4.91 10.10 21.11
N GLN A 803 3.79 10.20 21.82
CA GLN A 803 3.28 11.46 22.33
C GLN A 803 3.19 11.45 23.85
N VAL A 804 3.28 12.62 24.48
CA VAL A 804 3.12 12.74 25.93
C VAL A 804 2.45 14.05 26.33
N VAL A 805 1.54 13.95 27.30
CA VAL A 805 0.92 15.10 27.97
C VAL A 805 1.19 15.04 29.47
N HIS A 806 1.62 16.17 30.05
CA HIS A 806 1.67 16.37 31.50
C HIS A 806 0.47 17.21 31.92
N LEU A 807 -0.40 16.64 32.76
CA LEU A 807 -1.67 17.23 33.18
C LEU A 807 -1.58 17.76 34.62
N ASP A 808 -1.75 19.07 34.80
CA ASP A 808 -1.80 19.72 36.10
C ASP A 808 -3.20 19.63 36.71
N LEU A 809 -3.43 18.61 37.55
CA LEU A 809 -4.73 18.34 38.18
C LEU A 809 -5.02 19.23 39.41
N LYS A 810 -4.53 20.47 39.41
CA LYS A 810 -4.54 21.43 40.53
C LYS A 810 -5.80 21.33 41.44
N LYS A 811 -5.57 21.14 42.74
CA LYS A 811 -6.56 21.37 43.80
C LYS A 811 -6.54 22.83 44.26
#